data_AF-A0A2E8MBH2-F1
#
_entry.id   AF-A0A2E8MBH2-F1
#
_cell.length_a   1.000
_cell.length_b   1.000
_cell.length_c   1.000
_cell.angle_alpha   90.00
_cell.angle_beta   90.00
_cell.angle_gamma   90.00
#
_symmetry.space_group_name_H-M   'P 1'
#
loop_
_entity.id
_entity.type
_entity.pdbx_description
1 polymer ?
#
loop_
_entity_poly.entity_id
_entity_poly.type
_entity_poly.pdbx_seq_one_letter_code
_entity_poly.pdbx_strand_id
1 'polypeptide(L)'
;MLRGLMTFSGFTLMSRILGFLRDILIGALVGTSMVADAFNAAFRFPNMFRRIFGEGAFNSAFVPLFGKRVAQDGRFAAMGFANNAFSVLFLVLGILTLALIPLMSWVMLVVVPGFLPKAEHAGGSEASDFRIALRGAKAVYLQVEDEGSGIQFHDLTLAREGEREFTKVFAEIFGGEVQAVGETVSLESVINEGLKRKGEVETLESDSEEEIAAAFEEARERIIGGGEWLVPDDGILRVPLPPGHDYAVFTGAISGEGQVKVFRNDPGAFALTVKLSKITFVYLLCMALVAHLGGVLTTLKKFAAPAFSPVLLNIVFLIGLTCFARITEAKGELLAWCVAIAGFVQLGLLWWTCRRARLPVAIQKPVFDNNIRRLFVLMGPGILAAGIQQINLLVGGIIASFQQGAISTLYYSDRVYQLPLGMIGIAFGMVLLPEITRLLTNGKEGEAAGTMRSAIELAMIITVPAAVAFVAIPYEIMSLLFERGAFTPEDSRRCGQALAAFSIGLPGYVLIKVLQPGYFARENTRSPMIMGGITVAVNIAVSLTLFPFIGLVGIALATSIAAWINVLLLWRGLKGFVSLRRENWRRLGGMLAASLVMAAGLYGAREMMGTWLAGEFWTKLIATSLLISFGATVYSLGVIKLRVTSVAELKKAFKK
;
A
#
# COMPACT_ATOMS: atom_id res chain seq x y z
N MET A 1 5.96 -26.64 -20.82
CA MET A 1 6.40 -25.41 -20.12
C MET A 1 5.46 -24.24 -20.42
N LEU A 2 5.25 -23.88 -21.70
CA LEU A 2 4.30 -22.84 -22.14
C LEU A 2 2.88 -22.95 -21.54
N ARG A 3 2.24 -24.14 -21.61
CA ARG A 3 0.91 -24.35 -20.97
C ARG A 3 0.90 -24.04 -19.47
N GLY A 4 1.93 -24.47 -18.73
CA GLY A 4 2.06 -24.21 -17.30
C GLY A 4 2.26 -22.73 -16.98
N LEU A 5 3.05 -22.02 -17.80
CA LEU A 5 3.24 -20.56 -17.69
C LEU A 5 1.96 -19.79 -18.00
N MET A 6 1.19 -20.19 -19.02
CA MET A 6 -0.10 -19.59 -19.35
C MET A 6 -1.11 -19.80 -18.21
N THR A 7 -1.20 -21.01 -17.65
CA THR A 7 -2.06 -21.27 -16.48
C THR A 7 -1.65 -20.44 -15.27
N PHE A 8 -0.35 -20.33 -14.98
CA PHE A 8 0.15 -19.52 -13.88
C PHE A 8 -0.20 -18.04 -14.05
N SER A 9 0.01 -17.50 -15.26
CA SER A 9 -0.29 -16.11 -15.59
C SER A 9 -1.80 -15.83 -15.55
N GLY A 10 -2.61 -16.76 -16.06
CA GLY A 10 -4.08 -16.64 -16.04
C GLY A 10 -4.65 -16.59 -14.62
N PHE A 11 -4.22 -17.49 -13.72
CA PHE A 11 -4.66 -17.45 -12.32
C PHE A 11 -4.12 -16.24 -11.56
N THR A 12 -2.91 -15.78 -11.88
CA THR A 12 -2.36 -14.54 -11.30
C THR A 12 -3.20 -13.33 -11.72
N LEU A 13 -3.60 -13.25 -12.99
CA LEU A 13 -4.48 -12.19 -13.49
C LEU A 13 -5.87 -12.25 -12.82
N MET A 14 -6.46 -13.44 -12.72
CA MET A 14 -7.71 -13.68 -12.02
C MET A 14 -7.64 -13.19 -10.56
N SER A 15 -6.57 -13.53 -9.83
CA SER A 15 -6.36 -13.08 -8.46
C SER A 15 -6.21 -11.56 -8.37
N ARG A 16 -5.56 -10.90 -9.34
CA ARG A 16 -5.48 -9.43 -9.37
C ARG A 16 -6.83 -8.77 -9.59
N ILE A 17 -7.63 -9.28 -10.53
CA ILE A 17 -8.98 -8.75 -10.80
C ILE A 17 -9.88 -8.90 -9.58
N LEU A 18 -9.93 -10.11 -9.00
CA LEU A 18 -10.75 -10.37 -7.80
C LEU A 18 -10.23 -9.61 -6.58
N GLY A 19 -8.91 -9.44 -6.44
CA GLY A 19 -8.30 -8.64 -5.39
C GLY A 19 -8.68 -7.17 -5.50
N PHE A 20 -8.77 -6.66 -6.73
CA PHE A 20 -9.23 -5.30 -6.98
C PHE A 20 -10.72 -5.13 -6.65
N LEU A 21 -11.58 -6.07 -7.06
CA LEU A 21 -12.99 -6.09 -6.65
C LEU A 21 -13.16 -6.15 -5.12
N ARG A 22 -12.35 -6.98 -4.45
CA ARG A 22 -12.28 -7.00 -2.98
C ARG A 22 -11.94 -5.62 -2.44
N ASP A 23 -10.88 -4.99 -2.93
CA ASP A 23 -10.44 -3.69 -2.41
C ASP A 23 -11.51 -2.60 -2.60
N ILE A 24 -12.28 -2.64 -3.70
CA ILE A 24 -13.45 -1.78 -3.93
C ILE A 24 -14.53 -2.01 -2.87
N LEU A 25 -14.85 -3.27 -2.56
CA LEU A 25 -15.85 -3.58 -1.52
C LEU A 25 -15.38 -3.21 -0.11
N ILE A 26 -14.10 -3.40 0.19
CA ILE A 26 -13.52 -2.93 1.47
C ILE A 26 -13.62 -1.41 1.54
N GLY A 27 -13.24 -0.69 0.48
CA GLY A 27 -13.40 0.76 0.39
C GLY A 27 -14.83 1.20 0.64
N ALA A 28 -15.80 0.55 0.00
CA ALA A 28 -17.22 0.85 0.22
C ALA A 28 -17.70 0.56 1.64
N LEU A 29 -17.09 -0.39 2.34
CA LEU A 29 -17.47 -0.78 3.70
C LEU A 29 -16.89 0.14 4.78
N VAL A 30 -15.63 0.56 4.64
CA VAL A 30 -14.87 1.26 5.69
C VAL A 30 -14.23 2.60 5.27
N GLY A 31 -14.25 2.99 3.99
CA GLY A 31 -13.68 4.27 3.52
C GLY A 31 -12.19 4.45 3.84
N THR A 32 -11.75 5.70 4.06
CA THR A 32 -10.44 6.01 4.68
C THR A 32 -10.56 6.31 6.19
N SER A 33 -11.20 5.38 6.92
CA SER A 33 -11.47 5.51 8.36
C SER A 33 -10.35 4.97 9.26
N MET A 34 -10.51 5.17 10.58
CA MET A 34 -9.71 4.50 11.62
C MET A 34 -9.66 2.98 11.40
N VAL A 35 -10.81 2.36 11.13
CA VAL A 35 -10.92 0.90 10.96
C VAL A 35 -10.13 0.45 9.73
N ALA A 36 -10.21 1.20 8.63
CA ALA A 36 -9.45 0.92 7.42
C ALA A 36 -7.94 1.02 7.65
N ASP A 37 -7.49 2.06 8.36
CA ASP A 37 -6.08 2.25 8.73
C ASP A 37 -5.58 1.14 9.66
N ALA A 38 -6.34 0.81 10.71
CA ALA A 38 -6.01 -0.24 11.66
C ALA A 38 -5.91 -1.62 10.97
N PHE A 39 -6.86 -1.96 10.10
CA PHE A 39 -6.81 -3.19 9.32
C PHE A 39 -5.63 -3.22 8.36
N ASN A 40 -5.40 -2.15 7.59
CA ASN A 40 -4.30 -2.08 6.63
C ASN A 40 -2.93 -2.13 7.32
N ALA A 41 -2.79 -1.50 8.49
CA ALA A 41 -1.58 -1.60 9.31
C ALA A 41 -1.39 -3.04 9.84
N ALA A 42 -2.44 -3.62 10.42
CA ALA A 42 -2.42 -4.97 10.96
C ALA A 42 -2.05 -6.02 9.91
N PHE A 43 -2.64 -5.93 8.71
CA PHE A 43 -2.40 -6.89 7.64
C PHE A 43 -1.03 -6.71 6.96
N ARG A 44 -0.45 -5.51 7.00
CA ARG A 44 0.84 -5.21 6.35
C ARG A 44 1.96 -6.06 6.92
N PHE A 45 1.98 -6.27 8.23
CA PHE A 45 3.05 -7.00 8.90
C PHE A 45 3.08 -8.49 8.51
N PRO A 46 1.99 -9.29 8.64
CA PRO A 46 1.94 -10.66 8.11
C PRO A 46 2.25 -10.74 6.61
N ASN A 47 1.73 -9.80 5.81
CA ASN A 47 1.95 -9.80 4.37
C ASN A 47 3.42 -9.51 3.99
N MET A 48 4.12 -8.66 4.76
CA MET A 48 5.55 -8.44 4.59
C MET A 48 6.33 -9.73 4.76
N PHE A 49 6.10 -10.46 5.85
CA PHE A 49 6.77 -11.73 6.11
C PHE A 49 6.43 -12.80 5.06
N ARG A 50 5.16 -12.87 4.64
CA ARG A 50 4.71 -13.74 3.53
C ARG A 50 5.54 -13.51 2.26
N ARG A 51 5.81 -12.25 1.91
CA ARG A 51 6.59 -11.90 0.71
C ARG A 51 8.09 -12.19 0.88
N ILE A 52 8.65 -11.87 2.05
CA ILE A 52 10.08 -12.11 2.35
C ILE A 52 10.38 -13.61 2.38
N PHE A 53 9.60 -14.34 3.16
CA PHE A 53 9.84 -15.74 3.43
C PHE A 53 9.26 -16.64 2.33
N GLY A 54 7.95 -16.57 2.11
CA GLY A 54 7.22 -17.51 1.26
C GLY A 54 7.47 -17.29 -0.24
N GLU A 55 7.33 -16.06 -0.73
CA GLU A 55 7.52 -15.77 -2.16
C GLU A 55 8.99 -15.69 -2.57
N GLY A 56 9.86 -15.15 -1.71
CA GLY A 56 11.27 -14.90 -2.02
C GLY A 56 12.22 -16.00 -1.54
N ALA A 57 12.63 -15.90 -0.29
CA ALA A 57 13.79 -16.64 0.22
C ALA A 57 13.59 -18.15 0.24
N PHE A 58 12.45 -18.62 0.77
CA PHE A 58 12.19 -20.04 0.93
C PHE A 58 12.17 -20.76 -0.42
N ASN A 59 11.34 -20.30 -1.36
CA ASN A 59 11.20 -20.96 -2.67
C ASN A 59 12.51 -20.95 -3.47
N SER A 60 13.27 -19.84 -3.41
CA SER A 60 14.55 -19.73 -4.11
C SER A 60 15.61 -20.74 -3.62
N ALA A 61 15.56 -21.11 -2.34
CA ALA A 61 16.50 -22.07 -1.75
C ALA A 61 15.96 -23.52 -1.77
N PHE A 62 14.67 -23.71 -1.48
CA PHE A 62 14.04 -25.02 -1.36
C PHE A 62 13.87 -25.72 -2.71
N VAL A 63 13.37 -25.02 -3.73
CA VAL A 63 13.05 -25.63 -5.04
C VAL A 63 14.29 -26.26 -5.70
N PRO A 64 15.47 -25.60 -5.74
CA PRO A 64 16.68 -26.23 -6.29
C PRO A 64 17.16 -27.44 -5.48
N LEU A 65 17.13 -27.36 -4.15
CA LEU A 65 17.55 -28.46 -3.27
C LEU A 65 16.63 -29.69 -3.41
N PHE A 66 15.33 -29.46 -3.36
CA PHE A 66 14.33 -30.52 -3.54
C PHE A 66 14.36 -31.07 -4.96
N GLY A 67 14.46 -30.22 -5.98
CA GLY A 67 14.56 -30.62 -7.39
C GLY A 67 15.78 -31.47 -7.69
N LYS A 68 16.95 -31.13 -7.13
CA LYS A 68 18.16 -31.96 -7.22
C LYS A 68 17.91 -33.36 -6.64
N ARG A 69 17.23 -33.42 -5.50
CA ARG A 69 16.92 -34.69 -4.81
C ARG A 69 15.88 -35.52 -5.55
N VAL A 70 14.87 -34.88 -6.14
CA VAL A 70 13.91 -35.55 -7.04
C VAL A 70 14.63 -36.16 -8.26
N ALA A 71 15.65 -35.47 -8.81
CA ALA A 71 16.41 -35.96 -9.94
C ALA A 71 17.37 -37.11 -9.58
N GLN A 72 17.95 -37.10 -8.37
CA GLN A 72 18.92 -38.10 -7.92
C GLN A 72 18.26 -39.33 -7.27
N ASP A 73 17.35 -39.11 -6.32
CA ASP A 73 16.80 -40.16 -5.45
C ASP A 73 15.38 -40.58 -5.87
N GLY A 74 14.79 -39.88 -6.85
CA GLY A 74 13.41 -40.04 -7.26
C GLY A 74 12.41 -39.31 -6.37
N ARG A 75 11.18 -39.10 -6.90
CA ARG A 75 10.16 -38.27 -6.25
C ARG A 75 9.73 -38.74 -4.86
N PHE A 76 9.74 -40.05 -4.59
CA PHE A 76 9.27 -40.60 -3.32
C PHE A 76 10.32 -40.50 -2.22
N ALA A 77 11.59 -40.80 -2.53
CA ALA A 77 12.68 -40.64 -1.58
C ALA A 77 12.93 -39.16 -1.22
N ALA A 78 12.77 -38.26 -2.20
CA ALA A 78 12.89 -36.81 -1.98
C ALA A 78 11.85 -36.27 -0.98
N MET A 79 10.70 -36.93 -0.80
CA MET A 79 9.67 -36.49 0.15
C MET A 79 10.13 -36.53 1.61
N GLY A 80 11.14 -37.33 1.97
CA GLY A 80 11.73 -37.29 3.31
C GLY A 80 12.29 -35.90 3.64
N PHE A 81 13.01 -35.29 2.69
CA PHE A 81 13.51 -33.92 2.83
C PHE A 81 12.37 -32.90 2.87
N ALA A 82 11.36 -33.04 1.99
CA ALA A 82 10.21 -32.14 1.99
C ALA A 82 9.43 -32.20 3.30
N ASN A 83 9.13 -33.40 3.81
CA ASN A 83 8.42 -33.60 5.07
C ASN A 83 9.20 -33.04 6.27
N ASN A 84 10.50 -33.30 6.33
CA ASN A 84 11.34 -32.73 7.39
C ASN A 84 11.37 -31.20 7.31
N ALA A 85 11.53 -30.63 6.11
CA ALA A 85 11.47 -29.18 5.91
C ALA A 85 10.10 -28.61 6.32
N PHE A 86 8.99 -29.25 5.96
CA PHE A 86 7.64 -28.84 6.38
C PHE A 86 7.49 -28.86 7.90
N SER A 87 7.95 -29.92 8.57
CA SER A 87 7.93 -30.03 10.04
C SER A 87 8.79 -28.98 10.73
N VAL A 88 10.00 -28.74 10.24
CA VAL A 88 10.88 -27.70 10.81
C VAL A 88 10.27 -26.32 10.63
N LEU A 89 9.71 -26.02 9.45
CA LEU A 89 9.01 -24.76 9.20
C LEU A 89 7.79 -24.60 10.12
N PHE A 90 6.97 -25.64 10.25
CA PHE A 90 5.82 -25.65 11.13
C PHE A 90 6.23 -25.38 12.58
N LEU A 91 7.28 -26.05 13.07
CA LEU A 91 7.78 -25.85 14.42
C LEU A 91 8.32 -24.43 14.63
N VAL A 92 9.26 -24.00 13.77
CA VAL A 92 9.95 -22.71 13.91
C VAL A 92 8.96 -21.55 13.79
N LEU A 93 8.09 -21.58 12.78
CA LEU A 93 7.11 -20.52 12.56
C LEU A 93 5.95 -20.62 13.54
N GLY A 94 5.60 -21.82 14.02
CA GLY A 94 4.62 -22.02 15.09
C GLY A 94 5.09 -21.37 16.39
N ILE A 95 6.34 -21.64 16.80
CA ILE A 95 6.95 -21.00 17.98
C ILE A 95 7.02 -19.49 17.79
N LEU A 96 7.48 -19.01 16.63
CA LEU A 96 7.53 -17.59 16.31
C LEU A 96 6.14 -16.93 16.38
N THR A 97 5.10 -17.61 15.87
CA THR A 97 3.71 -17.15 15.90
C THR A 97 3.20 -17.05 17.34
N LEU A 98 3.40 -18.10 18.13
CA LEU A 98 3.00 -18.13 19.55
C LEU A 98 3.74 -17.10 20.39
N ALA A 99 5.01 -16.83 20.09
CA ALA A 99 5.82 -15.82 20.78
C ALA A 99 5.43 -14.38 20.40
N LEU A 100 5.13 -14.11 19.12
CA LEU A 100 4.82 -12.75 18.65
C LEU A 100 3.39 -12.29 18.93
N ILE A 101 2.42 -13.20 19.06
CA ILE A 101 1.04 -12.85 19.44
C ILE A 101 0.96 -12.06 20.77
N PRO A 102 1.58 -12.50 21.88
CA PRO A 102 1.60 -11.71 23.11
C PRO A 102 2.46 -10.44 22.98
N LEU A 103 3.54 -10.49 22.19
CA LEU A 103 4.40 -9.33 21.92
C LEU A 103 3.80 -8.35 20.91
N MET A 104 2.60 -8.59 20.39
CA MET A 104 2.04 -7.82 19.27
C MET A 104 1.87 -6.34 19.60
N SER A 105 1.59 -5.99 20.87
CA SER A 105 1.54 -4.60 21.31
C SER A 105 2.86 -3.89 21.06
N TRP A 106 3.99 -4.50 21.44
CA TRP A 106 5.34 -3.97 21.21
C TRP A 106 5.69 -3.86 19.73
N VAL A 107 5.27 -4.85 18.93
CA VAL A 107 5.44 -4.80 17.47
C VAL A 107 4.69 -3.60 16.90
N MET A 108 3.45 -3.37 17.33
CA MET A 108 2.64 -2.26 16.82
C MET A 108 3.12 -0.89 17.28
N LEU A 109 3.84 -0.78 18.41
CA LEU A 109 4.53 0.47 18.80
C LEU A 109 5.51 0.93 17.71
N VAL A 110 6.17 -0.01 17.03
CA VAL A 110 7.12 0.29 15.96
C VAL A 110 6.42 0.51 14.62
N VAL A 111 5.32 -0.22 14.36
CA VAL A 111 4.63 -0.19 13.06
C VAL A 111 3.68 1.00 12.93
N VAL A 112 3.00 1.40 14.01
CA VAL A 112 2.04 2.51 14.04
C VAL A 112 2.28 3.46 15.24
N PRO A 113 3.50 4.00 15.42
CA PRO A 113 3.79 4.94 16.51
C PRO A 113 2.93 6.22 16.43
N GLY A 114 2.37 6.53 15.27
CA GLY A 114 1.47 7.65 15.09
C GLY A 114 0.15 7.54 15.86
N PHE A 115 -0.31 6.33 16.20
CA PHE A 115 -1.56 6.12 16.94
C PHE A 115 -1.44 6.30 18.45
N LEU A 116 -0.22 6.49 18.97
CA LEU A 116 0.02 6.72 20.39
C LEU A 116 -0.33 8.15 20.82
N PRO A 117 -0.64 8.37 22.11
CA PRO A 117 -0.86 9.69 22.65
C PRO A 117 0.36 10.58 22.45
N LYS A 118 0.11 11.88 22.31
CA LYS A 118 1.15 12.89 22.01
C LYS A 118 1.49 13.74 23.21
N ALA A 119 0.57 13.81 24.16
CA ALA A 119 0.77 14.37 25.48
C ALA A 119 0.05 13.46 26.47
N GLU A 120 0.69 13.22 27.61
CA GLU A 120 0.11 12.55 28.76
C GLU A 120 0.35 13.47 29.96
N HIS A 121 -0.73 13.89 30.60
CA HIS A 121 -0.69 14.82 31.73
C HIS A 121 -1.31 14.13 32.93
N ALA A 122 -0.52 13.99 33.98
CA ALA A 122 -1.02 13.63 35.30
C ALA A 122 -1.55 14.91 35.95
N GLY A 123 -2.84 14.92 36.24
CA GLY A 123 -3.55 16.04 36.82
C GLY A 123 -2.99 16.44 38.18
N GLY A 124 -3.15 17.72 38.48
CA GLY A 124 -2.74 18.37 39.70
C GLY A 124 -3.58 19.62 39.95
N SER A 125 -3.41 20.23 41.13
CA SER A 125 -4.11 21.45 41.52
C SER A 125 -3.68 22.69 40.74
N GLU A 126 -2.51 22.66 40.08
CA GLU A 126 -2.04 23.71 39.18
C GLU A 126 -2.36 23.38 37.72
N ALA A 127 -2.78 24.39 36.95
CA ALA A 127 -3.01 24.26 35.52
C ALA A 127 -1.69 23.95 34.80
N SER A 128 -1.69 22.89 34.00
CA SER A 128 -0.53 22.41 33.26
C SER A 128 -0.74 22.62 31.76
N ASP A 129 0.17 23.35 31.13
CA ASP A 129 0.09 23.62 29.71
C ASP A 129 0.44 22.37 28.89
N PHE A 130 -0.24 22.23 27.75
CA PHE A 130 0.11 21.26 26.73
C PHE A 130 0.23 21.93 25.36
N ARG A 131 1.12 21.37 24.54
CA ARG A 131 1.37 21.82 23.16
C ARG A 131 1.53 20.63 22.24
N ILE A 132 0.68 20.53 21.22
CA ILE A 132 0.61 19.37 20.35
C ILE A 132 0.54 19.84 18.90
N ALA A 133 1.50 19.42 18.08
CA ALA A 133 1.42 19.69 16.65
C ALA A 133 0.22 18.96 15.99
N LEU A 134 -0.44 19.51 14.99
CA LEU A 134 -1.60 18.86 14.37
C LEU A 134 -1.23 18.06 13.13
N ARG A 135 -0.19 18.47 12.37
CA ARG A 135 0.35 17.76 11.19
C ARG A 135 -0.72 17.10 10.30
N GLY A 136 -1.82 17.81 10.03
CA GLY A 136 -2.92 17.34 9.19
C GLY A 136 -3.90 16.36 9.85
N ALA A 137 -4.02 16.38 11.18
CA ALA A 137 -5.03 15.66 11.96
C ALA A 137 -6.45 16.03 11.47
N LYS A 138 -7.36 15.06 11.44
CA LYS A 138 -8.78 15.32 11.14
C LYS A 138 -9.53 15.81 12.39
N ALA A 139 -9.06 15.42 13.56
CA ALA A 139 -9.62 15.75 14.85
C ALA A 139 -8.52 15.66 15.92
N VAL A 140 -8.74 16.32 17.04
CA VAL A 140 -8.00 16.11 18.29
C VAL A 140 -8.90 15.34 19.24
N TYR A 141 -8.32 14.43 20.01
CA TYR A 141 -9.06 13.65 21.01
C TYR A 141 -8.43 13.90 22.37
N LEU A 142 -9.25 14.31 23.33
CA LEU A 142 -8.89 14.48 24.72
C LEU A 142 -9.55 13.34 25.50
N GLN A 143 -8.76 12.40 25.98
CA GLN A 143 -9.23 11.25 26.74
C GLN A 143 -8.94 11.47 28.23
N VAL A 144 -9.98 11.38 29.06
CA VAL A 144 -9.92 11.41 30.52
C VAL A 144 -10.07 9.98 31.02
N GLU A 145 -9.10 9.49 31.82
CA GLU A 145 -9.09 8.08 32.26
C GLU A 145 -9.91 7.81 33.53
N ASP A 146 -10.17 8.82 34.37
CA ASP A 146 -10.85 8.67 35.66
C ASP A 146 -12.24 9.34 35.63
N GLU A 147 -13.32 8.54 35.69
CA GLU A 147 -14.69 9.06 35.83
C GLU A 147 -14.83 9.85 37.15
N GLY A 148 -15.22 11.12 37.05
CA GLY A 148 -15.39 12.01 38.21
C GLY A 148 -14.15 12.82 38.61
N SER A 149 -13.06 12.72 37.84
CA SER A 149 -11.95 13.68 37.92
C SER A 149 -12.51 15.07 37.58
N GLY A 150 -12.44 16.05 38.48
CA GLY A 150 -12.89 17.44 38.24
C GLY A 150 -11.98 18.18 37.23
N ILE A 151 -11.67 17.54 36.10
CA ILE A 151 -10.77 18.03 35.07
C ILE A 151 -11.46 19.13 34.29
N GLN A 152 -10.77 20.25 34.17
CA GLN A 152 -11.21 21.39 33.39
C GLN A 152 -10.15 21.73 32.35
N PHE A 153 -10.62 22.07 31.15
CA PHE A 153 -9.80 22.52 30.03
C PHE A 153 -9.87 24.04 29.93
N HIS A 154 -8.72 24.69 29.91
CA HIS A 154 -8.58 26.14 29.84
C HIS A 154 -7.84 26.56 28.57
N ASP A 155 -8.20 27.72 28.02
CA ASP A 155 -7.49 28.40 26.93
C ASP A 155 -7.14 27.53 25.70
N LEU A 156 -8.07 26.63 25.32
CA LEU A 156 -7.92 25.79 24.15
C LEU A 156 -7.83 26.63 22.87
N THR A 157 -6.66 26.61 22.24
CA THR A 157 -6.30 27.47 21.11
C THR A 157 -5.63 26.69 20.00
N LEU A 158 -5.87 27.12 18.76
CA LEU A 158 -5.25 26.61 17.55
C LEU A 158 -4.38 27.68 16.94
N ALA A 159 -3.11 27.37 16.73
CA ALA A 159 -2.17 28.27 16.07
C ALA A 159 -1.97 27.84 14.62
N ARG A 160 -2.14 28.80 13.69
CA ARG A 160 -1.90 28.57 12.26
C ARG A 160 -0.43 28.38 11.94
N GLU A 161 -0.18 27.65 10.86
CA GLU A 161 1.15 27.31 10.38
C GLU A 161 1.89 28.55 9.86
N GLY A 162 3.10 28.79 10.37
CA GLY A 162 4.00 29.81 9.86
C GLY A 162 4.75 29.37 8.60
N GLU A 163 5.62 30.24 8.06
CA GLU A 163 6.48 29.85 6.94
C GLU A 163 7.35 28.63 7.30
N ARG A 164 7.18 27.55 6.53
CA ARG A 164 7.90 26.29 6.69
C ARG A 164 9.34 26.43 6.17
N GLU A 165 10.26 26.92 7.00
CA GLU A 165 11.69 26.81 6.70
C GLU A 165 12.17 25.36 6.86
N PHE A 166 12.92 24.89 5.87
CA PHE A 166 13.41 23.51 5.80
C PHE A 166 14.15 23.04 7.05
N THR A 167 15.02 23.89 7.59
CA THR A 167 15.84 23.60 8.78
C THR A 167 15.02 23.43 10.05
N LYS A 168 13.96 24.23 10.21
CA LYS A 168 13.08 24.20 11.38
C LYS A 168 12.19 22.97 11.38
N VAL A 169 11.54 22.69 10.25
CA VAL A 169 10.71 21.49 10.05
C VAL A 169 11.51 20.20 10.26
N PHE A 170 12.78 20.18 9.83
CA PHE A 170 13.65 19.02 10.06
C PHE A 170 13.96 18.84 11.56
N ALA A 171 14.26 19.92 12.30
CA ALA A 171 14.44 19.86 13.75
C ALA A 171 13.19 19.31 14.45
N GLU A 172 11.99 19.72 14.05
CA GLU A 172 10.70 19.25 14.59
C GLU A 172 10.44 17.74 14.40
N ILE A 173 11.01 17.13 13.37
CA ILE A 173 10.89 15.68 13.14
C ILE A 173 11.78 14.91 14.12
N PHE A 174 12.92 15.48 14.51
CA PHE A 174 13.90 14.86 15.41
C PHE A 174 13.79 15.35 16.86
N GLY A 175 12.60 15.82 17.27
CA GLY A 175 12.30 16.18 18.66
C GLY A 175 12.39 17.67 18.99
N GLY A 176 12.52 18.54 18.00
CA GLY A 176 12.37 19.99 18.15
C GLY A 176 10.91 20.42 18.31
N GLU A 177 10.69 21.57 18.93
CA GLU A 177 9.35 22.16 19.09
C GLU A 177 8.78 22.67 17.76
N VAL A 178 7.50 22.37 17.51
CA VAL A 178 6.82 22.87 16.31
C VAL A 178 6.58 24.36 16.40
N GLN A 179 7.18 25.13 15.49
CA GLN A 179 7.00 26.59 15.48
C GLN A 179 5.63 26.94 14.90
N ALA A 180 4.82 27.62 15.71
CA ALA A 180 3.63 28.29 15.23
C ALA A 180 3.97 29.77 15.08
N VAL A 181 3.87 30.32 13.87
CA VAL A 181 4.07 31.74 13.59
C VAL A 181 2.82 32.20 12.85
N GLY A 182 1.82 32.65 13.60
CA GLY A 182 0.53 33.01 13.05
C GLY A 182 -0.46 33.42 14.13
N GLU A 183 -1.64 33.85 13.69
CA GLU A 183 -2.75 34.21 14.56
C GLU A 183 -3.22 32.96 15.34
N THR A 184 -3.27 33.09 16.66
CA THR A 184 -3.88 32.09 17.55
C THR A 184 -5.39 32.28 17.54
N VAL A 185 -6.11 31.24 17.14
CA VAL A 185 -7.56 31.25 17.05
C VAL A 185 -8.12 30.41 18.20
N SER A 186 -9.11 30.92 18.93
CA SER A 186 -9.79 30.15 19.97
C SER A 186 -10.48 28.93 19.36
N LEU A 187 -10.35 27.77 19.99
CA LEU A 187 -10.96 26.54 19.50
C LEU A 187 -12.49 26.67 19.40
N GLU A 188 -13.13 27.39 20.33
CA GLU A 188 -14.57 27.66 20.28
C GLU A 188 -14.96 28.38 18.99
N SER A 189 -14.18 29.36 18.55
CA SER A 189 -14.46 30.09 17.31
C SER A 189 -14.29 29.19 16.06
N VAL A 190 -13.33 28.27 16.08
CA VAL A 190 -13.11 27.29 14.99
C VAL A 190 -14.24 26.28 14.92
N ILE A 191 -14.71 25.79 16.06
CA ILE A 191 -15.87 24.89 16.15
C ILE A 191 -17.13 25.61 15.66
N ASN A 192 -17.37 26.85 16.12
CA ASN A 192 -18.51 27.65 15.68
C ASN A 192 -18.49 27.93 14.17
N GLU A 193 -17.32 28.21 13.59
CA GLU A 193 -17.17 28.42 12.14
C GLU A 193 -17.28 27.11 11.36
N GLY A 194 -16.74 26.00 11.89
CA GLY A 194 -16.82 24.66 11.32
C GLY A 194 -18.25 24.12 11.28
N LEU A 195 -18.98 24.24 12.39
CA LEU A 195 -20.39 23.88 12.49
C LEU A 195 -21.26 24.77 11.55
N LYS A 196 -20.89 26.05 11.33
CA LYS A 196 -21.56 26.95 10.37
C LYS A 196 -21.26 26.64 8.88
N ARG A 197 -20.13 26.03 8.54
CA ARG A 197 -19.68 25.76 7.15
C ARG A 197 -20.24 24.47 6.50
N LYS A 198 -21.09 23.70 7.21
CA LYS A 198 -21.67 22.36 6.90
C LYS A 198 -20.74 21.15 7.12
N GLY A 199 -21.30 20.09 7.75
CA GLY A 199 -21.04 18.70 7.33
C GLY A 199 -20.72 17.61 8.37
N GLU A 200 -20.69 17.87 9.69
CA GLU A 200 -20.39 16.80 10.69
C GLU A 200 -21.60 16.28 11.47
N VAL A 201 -22.79 16.82 11.20
CA VAL A 201 -24.07 16.20 11.55
C VAL A 201 -24.63 15.59 10.26
N GLU A 202 -24.11 14.44 9.83
CA GLU A 202 -24.78 13.63 8.81
C GLU A 202 -25.81 12.73 9.49
N THR A 203 -27.07 13.18 9.45
CA THR A 203 -28.32 12.48 9.13
C THR A 203 -29.47 13.03 9.98
N LEU A 204 -30.02 14.16 9.55
CA LEU A 204 -31.47 14.37 9.64
C LEU A 204 -31.91 14.72 8.23
N GLU A 205 -32.65 13.80 7.60
CA GLU A 205 -33.48 14.13 6.44
C GLU A 205 -34.60 15.06 6.93
N SER A 206 -34.31 16.35 7.09
CA SER A 206 -35.36 17.34 7.35
C SER A 206 -35.05 18.69 6.72
N ASP A 207 -36.11 19.27 6.13
CA ASP A 207 -36.07 20.42 5.22
C ASP A 207 -36.26 21.79 5.94
N SER A 208 -35.91 21.95 7.23
CA SER A 208 -36.11 23.21 7.96
C SER A 208 -34.83 23.81 8.57
N GLU A 209 -34.61 25.12 8.37
CA GLU A 209 -33.47 25.87 8.94
C GLU A 209 -33.49 25.86 10.49
N GLU A 210 -34.66 25.74 11.11
CA GLU A 210 -34.83 25.68 12.56
C GLU A 210 -34.35 24.35 13.16
N GLU A 211 -34.57 23.20 12.51
CA GLU A 211 -34.07 21.92 12.99
C GLU A 211 -32.55 21.80 12.87
N ILE A 212 -31.97 22.41 11.83
CA ILE A 212 -30.52 22.51 11.66
C ILE A 212 -29.91 23.40 12.76
N ALA A 213 -30.57 24.52 13.10
CA ALA A 213 -30.14 25.40 14.18
C ALA A 213 -30.27 24.74 15.57
N ALA A 214 -31.31 23.94 15.79
CA ALA A 214 -31.49 23.17 17.02
C ALA A 214 -30.43 22.06 17.17
N ALA A 215 -30.15 21.31 16.09
CA ALA A 215 -29.07 20.32 16.08
C ALA A 215 -27.68 20.95 16.23
N PHE A 216 -27.50 22.19 15.74
CA PHE A 216 -26.29 22.98 15.95
C PHE A 216 -26.09 23.36 17.42
N GLU A 217 -27.12 23.89 18.09
CA GLU A 217 -27.02 24.20 19.52
C GLU A 217 -26.92 22.94 20.38
N GLU A 218 -27.57 21.84 20.01
CA GLU A 218 -27.40 20.56 20.71
C GLU A 218 -25.95 20.02 20.56
N ALA A 219 -25.37 20.09 19.36
CA ALA A 219 -23.97 19.69 19.14
C ALA A 219 -22.98 20.61 19.86
N ARG A 220 -23.30 21.91 19.95
CA ARG A 220 -22.50 22.90 20.69
C ARG A 220 -22.60 22.68 22.19
N GLU A 221 -23.79 22.50 22.74
CA GLU A 221 -24.01 22.21 24.16
C GLU A 221 -23.36 20.89 24.59
N ARG A 222 -23.27 19.88 23.72
CA ARG A 222 -22.53 18.63 24.02
C ARG A 222 -21.02 18.82 24.16
N ILE A 223 -20.46 19.89 23.61
CA ILE A 223 -19.02 20.18 23.61
C ILE A 223 -18.71 21.29 24.64
N ILE A 224 -19.58 22.29 24.76
CA ILE A 224 -19.42 23.47 25.62
C ILE A 224 -20.77 23.77 26.31
N GLY A 225 -20.88 23.43 27.60
CA GLY A 225 -22.07 23.70 28.42
C GLY A 225 -21.74 24.67 29.56
N GLY A 226 -22.51 25.74 29.73
CA GLY A 226 -22.29 26.72 30.80
C GLY A 226 -20.97 27.51 30.72
N GLY A 227 -20.23 27.44 29.60
CA GLY A 227 -18.91 28.05 29.43
C GLY A 227 -17.72 27.12 29.72
N GLU A 228 -17.98 25.86 30.10
CA GLU A 228 -16.96 24.84 30.35
C GLU A 228 -17.02 23.72 29.29
N TRP A 229 -15.87 23.11 28.99
CA TRP A 229 -15.77 21.96 28.07
C TRP A 229 -16.34 20.71 28.73
N LEU A 230 -17.41 20.15 28.17
CA LEU A 230 -18.05 18.95 28.71
C LEU A 230 -17.36 17.70 28.17
N VAL A 231 -16.89 16.85 29.07
CA VAL A 231 -16.37 15.52 28.73
C VAL A 231 -17.56 14.56 28.69
N PRO A 232 -17.80 13.85 27.56
CA PRO A 232 -18.91 12.89 27.48
C PRO A 232 -18.70 11.70 28.43
N ASP A 233 -19.76 10.94 28.70
CA ASP A 233 -19.74 9.76 29.59
C ASP A 233 -18.73 8.68 29.16
N ASP A 234 -18.29 8.67 27.90
CA ASP A 234 -17.27 7.75 27.38
C ASP A 234 -15.81 8.19 27.69
N GLY A 235 -15.65 9.34 28.35
CA GLY A 235 -14.37 9.93 28.72
C GLY A 235 -13.58 10.50 27.54
N ILE A 236 -14.15 10.61 26.33
CA ILE A 236 -13.42 11.06 25.14
C ILE A 236 -14.10 12.28 24.53
N LEU A 237 -13.48 13.44 24.73
CA LEU A 237 -13.86 14.67 24.02
C LEU A 237 -13.19 14.68 22.64
N ARG A 238 -14.00 14.48 21.59
CA ARG A 238 -13.56 14.62 20.19
C ARG A 238 -13.77 16.06 19.72
N VAL A 239 -12.67 16.68 19.31
CA VAL A 239 -12.63 18.02 18.73
C VAL A 239 -12.35 17.90 17.24
N PRO A 240 -13.35 17.99 16.37
CA PRO A 240 -13.13 17.93 14.93
C PRO A 240 -12.44 19.19 14.41
N LEU A 241 -11.62 19.02 13.37
CA LEU A 241 -10.93 20.12 12.70
C LEU A 241 -11.54 20.35 11.30
N PRO A 242 -11.65 21.61 10.83
CA PRO A 242 -12.18 21.90 9.51
C PRO A 242 -11.41 21.16 8.40
N PRO A 243 -12.09 20.65 7.37
CA PRO A 243 -11.43 19.98 6.27
C PRO A 243 -10.45 20.94 5.56
N GLY A 244 -9.20 20.48 5.37
CA GLY A 244 -8.17 21.27 4.69
C GLY A 244 -7.57 22.42 5.51
N HIS A 245 -7.76 22.44 6.83
CA HIS A 245 -7.19 23.47 7.70
C HIS A 245 -5.66 23.56 7.63
N ASP A 246 -5.13 24.73 7.98
CA ASP A 246 -3.70 25.05 8.07
C ASP A 246 -3.21 25.19 9.53
N TYR A 247 -4.02 24.77 10.52
CA TYR A 247 -3.58 24.73 11.92
C TYR A 247 -2.38 23.79 12.13
N ALA A 248 -1.31 24.34 12.72
CA ALA A 248 -0.06 23.62 12.98
C ALA A 248 0.04 23.09 14.39
N VAL A 249 -0.50 23.81 15.37
CA VAL A 249 -0.34 23.49 16.80
C VAL A 249 -1.67 23.71 17.52
N PHE A 250 -1.98 22.77 18.41
CA PHE A 250 -3.05 22.85 19.40
C PHE A 250 -2.42 23.06 20.77
N THR A 251 -2.87 24.08 21.48
CA THR A 251 -2.39 24.47 22.81
C THR A 251 -3.56 24.64 23.77
N GLY A 252 -3.29 24.48 25.05
CA GLY A 252 -4.24 24.73 26.11
C GLY A 252 -3.66 24.34 27.46
N ALA A 253 -4.44 24.52 28.52
CA ALA A 253 -4.06 24.12 29.87
C ALA A 253 -5.09 23.15 30.46
N ILE A 254 -4.62 22.22 31.29
CA ILE A 254 -5.43 21.21 31.96
C ILE A 254 -5.23 21.37 33.47
N SER A 255 -6.32 21.46 34.23
CA SER A 255 -6.32 21.47 35.70
C SER A 255 -7.25 20.39 36.25
N GLY A 256 -7.00 19.89 37.46
CA GLY A 256 -7.85 18.92 38.16
C GLY A 256 -7.14 17.59 38.44
N GLU A 257 -7.65 16.79 39.37
CA GLU A 257 -7.07 15.49 39.74
C GLU A 257 -7.52 14.38 38.78
N GLY A 258 -6.63 13.84 37.95
CA GLY A 258 -6.90 12.71 37.03
C GLY A 258 -5.91 12.65 35.86
N GLN A 259 -5.89 11.59 35.06
CA GLN A 259 -5.01 11.52 33.88
C GLN A 259 -5.71 11.93 32.59
N VAL A 260 -5.08 12.83 31.82
CA VAL A 260 -5.53 13.21 30.48
C VAL A 260 -4.50 12.79 29.44
N LYS A 261 -4.99 12.14 28.39
CA LYS A 261 -4.20 11.78 27.21
C LYS A 261 -4.74 12.52 26.00
N VAL A 262 -3.84 13.14 25.25
CA VAL A 262 -4.22 13.89 24.06
C VAL A 262 -3.69 13.21 22.81
N PHE A 263 -4.59 12.93 21.87
CA PHE A 263 -4.30 12.23 20.63
C PHE A 263 -4.60 13.08 19.41
N ARG A 264 -3.85 12.81 18.33
CA ARG A 264 -4.08 13.35 16.97
C ARG A 264 -4.83 12.36 16.06
N ASN A 265 -4.94 11.12 16.52
CA ASN A 265 -5.64 10.03 15.87
C ASN A 265 -6.61 9.46 16.90
N ASP A 266 -7.62 8.74 16.43
CA ASP A 266 -8.55 8.05 17.31
C ASP A 266 -7.83 7.20 18.38
N PRO A 267 -8.14 7.37 19.69
CA PRO A 267 -7.50 6.62 20.78
C PRO A 267 -7.67 5.09 20.65
N GLY A 268 -8.77 4.64 20.04
CA GLY A 268 -9.06 3.22 19.80
C GLY A 268 -8.23 2.59 18.68
N ALA A 269 -7.60 3.40 17.82
CA ALA A 269 -6.89 2.92 16.63
C ALA A 269 -5.76 1.93 16.96
N PHE A 270 -4.98 2.22 17.99
CA PHE A 270 -3.86 1.38 18.40
C PHE A 270 -4.33 0.02 18.93
N ALA A 271 -5.27 0.03 19.88
CA ALA A 271 -5.82 -1.18 20.49
C ALA A 271 -6.50 -2.08 19.44
N LEU A 272 -7.26 -1.48 18.52
CA LEU A 272 -7.88 -2.18 17.41
C LEU A 272 -6.81 -2.79 16.49
N THR A 273 -5.78 -2.04 16.12
CA THR A 273 -4.67 -2.54 15.28
C THR A 273 -3.98 -3.74 15.93
N VAL A 274 -3.73 -3.69 17.24
CA VAL A 274 -3.16 -4.82 18.00
C VAL A 274 -4.08 -6.05 17.94
N LYS A 275 -5.38 -5.87 18.19
CA LYS A 275 -6.39 -6.94 18.12
C LYS A 275 -6.42 -7.59 16.74
N LEU A 276 -6.55 -6.79 15.68
CA LEU A 276 -6.59 -7.27 14.29
C LEU A 276 -5.27 -7.94 13.89
N SER A 277 -4.13 -7.44 14.38
CA SER A 277 -2.83 -8.02 14.10
C SER A 277 -2.68 -9.40 14.72
N LYS A 278 -3.15 -9.61 15.97
CA LYS A 278 -3.15 -10.94 16.60
C LYS A 278 -3.93 -11.96 15.77
N ILE A 279 -5.10 -11.58 15.25
CA ILE A 279 -5.94 -12.44 14.40
C ILE A 279 -5.24 -12.73 13.07
N THR A 280 -4.79 -11.69 12.37
CA THR A 280 -4.16 -11.83 11.06
C THR A 280 -2.78 -12.49 11.12
N PHE A 281 -2.11 -12.54 12.28
CA PHE A 281 -0.77 -13.13 12.37
C PHE A 281 -0.75 -14.64 12.08
N VAL A 282 -1.83 -15.36 12.40
CA VAL A 282 -1.96 -16.80 12.10
C VAL A 282 -1.81 -17.07 10.58
N TYR A 283 -2.20 -16.11 9.74
CA TYR A 283 -2.04 -16.18 8.29
C TYR A 283 -0.57 -16.36 7.87
N LEU A 284 0.40 -15.80 8.61
CA LEU A 284 1.83 -15.95 8.32
C LEU A 284 2.24 -17.43 8.32
N LEU A 285 1.88 -18.16 9.38
CA LEU A 285 2.17 -19.58 9.52
C LEU A 285 1.58 -20.36 8.34
N CYS A 286 0.30 -20.14 8.04
CA CYS A 286 -0.37 -20.79 6.92
C CYS A 286 0.34 -20.52 5.60
N MET A 287 0.73 -19.27 5.34
CA MET A 287 1.34 -18.88 4.08
C MET A 287 2.73 -19.45 3.85
N ALA A 288 3.53 -19.59 4.89
CA ALA A 288 4.84 -20.23 4.77
C ALA A 288 4.71 -21.72 4.43
N LEU A 289 3.73 -22.41 5.02
CA LEU A 289 3.42 -23.80 4.71
C LEU A 289 2.84 -23.94 3.29
N VAL A 290 1.98 -23.00 2.87
CA VAL A 290 1.49 -22.89 1.49
C VAL A 290 2.66 -22.71 0.51
N ALA A 291 3.64 -21.87 0.82
CA ALA A 291 4.83 -21.70 0.00
C ALA A 291 5.63 -23.00 -0.13
N HIS A 292 5.80 -23.74 0.97
CA HIS A 292 6.43 -25.06 0.94
C HIS A 292 5.72 -26.05 0.02
N LEU A 293 4.40 -26.25 0.23
CA LEU A 293 3.61 -27.16 -0.60
C LEU A 293 3.60 -26.73 -2.07
N GLY A 294 3.56 -25.42 -2.31
CA GLY A 294 3.70 -24.82 -3.62
C GLY A 294 5.04 -25.16 -4.29
N GLY A 295 6.14 -25.09 -3.53
CA GLY A 295 7.48 -25.47 -4.00
C GLY A 295 7.59 -26.95 -4.38
N VAL A 296 7.00 -27.84 -3.58
CA VAL A 296 6.93 -29.29 -3.89
C VAL A 296 6.18 -29.53 -5.21
N LEU A 297 4.99 -28.95 -5.36
CA LEU A 297 4.16 -29.10 -6.56
C LEU A 297 4.82 -28.49 -7.80
N THR A 298 5.43 -27.32 -7.67
CA THR A 298 6.10 -26.59 -8.76
C THR A 298 7.30 -27.36 -9.29
N THR A 299 8.10 -27.96 -8.39
CA THR A 299 9.23 -28.82 -8.76
C THR A 299 8.79 -30.01 -9.61
N LEU A 300 7.58 -30.52 -9.36
CA LEU A 300 6.97 -31.63 -10.09
C LEU A 300 6.08 -31.17 -11.26
N LYS A 301 6.29 -29.94 -11.74
CA LYS A 301 5.59 -29.34 -12.88
C LYS A 301 4.07 -29.21 -12.70
N LYS A 302 3.58 -29.18 -11.45
CA LYS A 302 2.16 -28.94 -11.11
C LYS A 302 1.96 -27.47 -10.69
N PHE A 303 1.77 -26.60 -11.68
CA PHE A 303 1.71 -25.14 -11.48
C PHE A 303 0.32 -24.60 -11.12
N ALA A 304 -0.76 -25.32 -11.46
CA ALA A 304 -2.13 -24.81 -11.37
C ALA A 304 -2.57 -24.50 -9.94
N ALA A 305 -2.47 -25.46 -9.02
CA ALA A 305 -2.94 -25.28 -7.64
C ALA A 305 -2.14 -24.19 -6.87
N PRO A 306 -0.79 -24.14 -6.94
CA PRO A 306 -0.04 -23.04 -6.33
C PRO A 306 -0.41 -21.67 -6.89
N ALA A 307 -0.65 -21.55 -8.20
CA ALA A 307 -1.07 -20.31 -8.84
C ALA A 307 -2.50 -19.88 -8.51
N PHE A 308 -3.40 -20.86 -8.25
CA PHE A 308 -4.78 -20.59 -7.85
C PHE A 308 -4.92 -20.23 -6.37
N SER A 309 -3.96 -20.60 -5.51
CA SER A 309 -4.03 -20.33 -4.07
C SER A 309 -4.36 -18.85 -3.72
N PRO A 310 -3.69 -17.83 -4.30
CA PRO A 310 -4.04 -16.42 -4.06
C PRO A 310 -5.47 -16.02 -4.48
N VAL A 311 -6.12 -16.76 -5.39
CA VAL A 311 -7.52 -16.52 -5.76
C VAL A 311 -8.46 -16.81 -4.58
N LEU A 312 -8.15 -17.83 -3.77
CA LEU A 312 -8.95 -18.20 -2.60
C LEU A 312 -9.01 -17.10 -1.54
N LEU A 313 -7.95 -16.31 -1.39
CA LEU A 313 -7.97 -15.16 -0.47
C LEU A 313 -9.09 -14.21 -0.87
N ASN A 314 -9.15 -13.87 -2.15
CA ASN A 314 -10.16 -12.95 -2.64
C ASN A 314 -11.56 -13.55 -2.57
N ILE A 315 -11.72 -14.85 -2.86
CA ILE A 315 -13.02 -15.52 -2.72
C ILE A 315 -13.52 -15.47 -1.28
N VAL A 316 -12.67 -15.79 -0.30
CA VAL A 316 -13.04 -15.72 1.13
C VAL A 316 -13.46 -14.32 1.53
N PHE A 317 -12.72 -13.30 1.09
CA PHE A 317 -13.09 -11.91 1.31
C PHE A 317 -14.41 -11.53 0.65
N LEU A 318 -14.61 -11.89 -0.62
CA LEU A 318 -15.84 -11.55 -1.35
C LEU A 318 -17.05 -12.17 -0.64
N ILE A 319 -16.97 -13.45 -0.24
CA ILE A 319 -18.02 -14.12 0.54
C ILE A 319 -18.22 -13.44 1.90
N GLY A 320 -17.13 -13.16 2.62
CA GLY A 320 -17.17 -12.49 3.93
C GLY A 320 -17.86 -11.13 3.86
N LEU A 321 -17.48 -10.31 2.87
CA LEU A 321 -18.03 -8.98 2.65
C LEU A 321 -19.49 -9.02 2.19
N THR A 322 -19.88 -9.94 1.31
CA THR A 322 -21.27 -10.00 0.82
C THR A 322 -22.23 -10.60 1.84
N CYS A 323 -21.78 -11.59 2.62
CA CYS A 323 -22.66 -12.33 3.53
C CYS A 323 -22.70 -11.74 4.95
N PHE A 324 -21.58 -11.24 5.47
CA PHE A 324 -21.47 -10.87 6.89
C PHE A 324 -21.32 -9.37 7.14
N ALA A 325 -20.92 -8.57 6.15
CA ALA A 325 -20.68 -7.13 6.38
C ALA A 325 -21.94 -6.33 6.73
N ARG A 326 -23.13 -6.83 6.40
CA ARG A 326 -24.42 -6.23 6.79
C ARG A 326 -24.90 -6.65 8.18
N ILE A 327 -24.30 -7.71 8.74
CA ILE A 327 -24.74 -8.34 9.99
C ILE A 327 -23.87 -7.87 11.16
N THR A 328 -22.59 -7.57 10.91
CA THR A 328 -21.63 -7.21 11.95
C THR A 328 -21.26 -5.74 11.91
N GLU A 329 -21.29 -5.10 13.09
CA GLU A 329 -20.75 -3.75 13.28
C GLU A 329 -19.22 -3.76 13.40
N ALA A 330 -18.63 -4.90 13.78
CA ALA A 330 -17.19 -5.10 13.92
C ALA A 330 -16.48 -5.31 12.56
N LYS A 331 -16.61 -4.34 11.66
CA LYS A 331 -16.10 -4.38 10.27
C LYS A 331 -14.60 -4.74 10.21
N GLY A 332 -13.77 -4.20 11.12
CA GLY A 332 -12.34 -4.51 11.17
C GLY A 332 -12.03 -5.98 11.47
N GLU A 333 -12.78 -6.58 12.40
CA GLU A 333 -12.63 -7.99 12.77
C GLU A 333 -13.06 -8.93 11.66
N LEU A 334 -14.15 -8.60 10.96
CA LEU A 334 -14.58 -9.32 9.77
C LEU A 334 -13.44 -9.42 8.74
N LEU A 335 -12.78 -8.29 8.45
CA LEU A 335 -11.65 -8.25 7.51
C LEU A 335 -10.47 -9.11 8.00
N ALA A 336 -10.14 -9.03 9.30
CA ALA A 336 -9.05 -9.82 9.89
C ALA A 336 -9.33 -11.33 9.86
N TRP A 337 -10.57 -11.74 10.16
CA TRP A 337 -10.98 -13.14 10.08
C TRP A 337 -10.99 -13.67 8.65
N CYS A 338 -11.37 -12.85 7.66
CA CYS A 338 -11.25 -13.23 6.24
C CYS A 338 -9.81 -13.58 5.88
N VAL A 339 -8.82 -12.82 6.35
CA VAL A 339 -7.39 -13.12 6.15
C VAL A 339 -7.01 -14.45 6.79
N ALA A 340 -7.35 -14.65 8.07
CA ALA A 340 -7.00 -15.85 8.82
C ALA A 340 -7.60 -17.11 8.17
N ILE A 341 -8.91 -17.08 7.88
CA ILE A 341 -9.65 -18.17 7.23
C ILE A 341 -9.05 -18.49 5.86
N ALA A 342 -8.75 -17.47 5.06
CA ALA A 342 -8.12 -17.67 3.75
C ALA A 342 -6.79 -18.43 3.84
N GLY A 343 -5.97 -18.16 4.86
CA GLY A 343 -4.73 -18.90 5.09
C GLY A 343 -4.97 -20.41 5.26
N PHE A 344 -5.94 -20.78 6.10
CA PHE A 344 -6.31 -22.18 6.30
C PHE A 344 -6.89 -22.83 5.04
N VAL A 345 -7.77 -22.12 4.32
CA VAL A 345 -8.37 -22.62 3.07
C VAL A 345 -7.30 -22.87 2.00
N GLN A 346 -6.33 -21.95 1.86
CA GLN A 346 -5.20 -22.11 0.95
C GLN A 346 -4.30 -23.28 1.31
N LEU A 347 -3.97 -23.42 2.60
CA LEU A 347 -3.19 -24.55 3.11
C LEU A 347 -3.91 -25.88 2.85
N GLY A 348 -5.21 -25.94 3.14
CA GLY A 348 -6.05 -27.11 2.90
C GLY A 348 -6.07 -27.53 1.43
N LEU A 349 -6.25 -26.58 0.51
CA LEU A 349 -6.25 -26.87 -0.94
C LEU A 349 -4.92 -27.49 -1.39
N LEU A 350 -3.79 -26.91 -1.03
CA LEU A 350 -2.48 -27.41 -1.46
C LEU A 350 -2.15 -28.74 -0.78
N TRP A 351 -2.51 -28.91 0.49
CA TRP A 351 -2.30 -30.18 1.19
C TRP A 351 -3.11 -31.29 0.53
N TRP A 352 -4.39 -31.04 0.24
CA TRP A 352 -5.25 -31.98 -0.48
C TRP A 352 -4.68 -32.31 -1.87
N THR A 353 -4.17 -31.31 -2.60
CA THR A 353 -3.56 -31.50 -3.92
C THR A 353 -2.29 -32.36 -3.85
N CYS A 354 -1.43 -32.16 -2.84
CA CYS A 354 -0.25 -33.00 -2.60
C CYS A 354 -0.65 -34.45 -2.28
N ARG A 355 -1.67 -34.67 -1.44
CA ARG A 355 -2.19 -36.02 -1.15
C ARG A 355 -2.73 -36.69 -2.42
N ARG A 356 -3.57 -36.00 -3.20
CA ARG A 356 -4.11 -36.52 -4.47
C ARG A 356 -3.01 -36.80 -5.51
N ALA A 357 -1.89 -36.08 -5.42
CA ALA A 357 -0.69 -36.31 -6.22
C ALA A 357 0.15 -37.52 -5.78
N ARG A 358 -0.27 -38.28 -4.76
CA ARG A 358 0.49 -39.37 -4.10
C ARG A 358 1.81 -38.89 -3.49
N LEU A 359 1.83 -37.65 -2.98
CA LEU A 359 2.96 -37.01 -2.33
C LEU A 359 2.51 -36.46 -0.98
N PRO A 360 2.16 -37.35 -0.03
CA PRO A 360 1.63 -36.90 1.25
C PRO A 360 2.73 -36.15 2.01
N VAL A 361 2.52 -34.84 2.17
CA VAL A 361 3.30 -34.05 3.12
C VAL A 361 2.71 -34.30 4.50
N ALA A 362 3.55 -34.84 5.38
CA ALA A 362 3.17 -35.24 6.73
C ALA A 362 4.05 -34.54 7.75
N ILE A 363 3.44 -34.15 8.88
CA ILE A 363 4.18 -33.64 10.03
C ILE A 363 4.88 -34.84 10.68
N GLN A 364 6.20 -34.83 10.61
CA GLN A 364 7.10 -35.78 11.26
C GLN A 364 7.89 -35.08 12.37
N LYS A 365 8.57 -35.84 13.24
CA LYS A 365 9.48 -35.26 14.24
C LYS A 365 10.56 -34.43 13.51
N PRO A 366 10.67 -33.12 13.79
CA PRO A 366 11.61 -32.25 13.07
C PRO A 366 13.05 -32.63 13.41
N VAL A 367 13.88 -32.77 12.39
CA VAL A 367 15.31 -33.09 12.52
C VAL A 367 16.12 -31.95 11.91
N PHE A 368 16.91 -31.26 12.73
CA PHE A 368 17.83 -30.20 12.29
C PHE A 368 19.13 -30.81 11.76
N ASP A 369 19.06 -31.41 10.57
CA ASP A 369 20.21 -32.01 9.90
C ASP A 369 21.01 -31.00 9.07
N ASN A 370 22.11 -31.46 8.45
CA ASN A 370 22.93 -30.64 7.56
C ASN A 370 22.17 -30.12 6.34
N ASN A 371 21.12 -30.82 5.88
CA ASN A 371 20.30 -30.39 4.74
C ASN A 371 19.43 -29.18 5.11
N ILE A 372 18.80 -29.23 6.27
CA ILE A 372 18.02 -28.12 6.83
C ILE A 372 18.93 -26.93 7.15
N ARG A 373 20.12 -27.15 7.72
CA ARG A 373 21.10 -26.08 7.93
C ARG A 373 21.48 -25.40 6.61
N ARG A 374 21.74 -26.18 5.56
CA ARG A 374 22.04 -25.66 4.22
C ARG A 374 20.87 -24.86 3.64
N LEU A 375 19.63 -25.31 3.84
CA LEU A 375 18.44 -24.57 3.43
C LEU A 375 18.39 -23.18 4.08
N PHE A 376 18.57 -23.08 5.39
CA PHE A 376 18.57 -21.78 6.09
C PHE A 376 19.71 -20.86 5.64
N VAL A 377 20.92 -21.39 5.44
CA VAL A 377 22.06 -20.61 4.94
C VAL A 377 21.78 -20.02 3.55
N LEU A 378 21.17 -20.81 2.66
CA LEU A 378 20.78 -20.35 1.32
C LEU A 378 19.63 -19.34 1.35
N MET A 379 18.74 -19.43 2.33
CA MET A 379 17.65 -18.48 2.51
C MET A 379 18.15 -17.10 2.96
N GLY A 380 19.22 -17.02 3.76
CA GLY A 380 19.73 -15.77 4.35
C GLY A 380 19.88 -14.61 3.36
N PRO A 381 20.65 -14.76 2.26
CA PRO A 381 20.76 -13.72 1.24
C PRO A 381 19.44 -13.36 0.57
N GLY A 382 18.57 -14.35 0.34
CA GLY A 382 17.24 -14.14 -0.24
C GLY A 382 16.31 -13.36 0.69
N ILE A 383 16.38 -13.60 2.00
CA ILE A 383 15.64 -12.85 3.03
C ILE A 383 16.10 -11.40 3.03
N LEU A 384 17.40 -11.15 3.00
CA LEU A 384 17.94 -9.78 2.96
C LEU A 384 17.49 -9.04 1.69
N ALA A 385 17.63 -9.66 0.52
CA ALA A 385 17.23 -9.07 -0.75
C ALA A 385 15.71 -8.78 -0.80
N ALA A 386 14.88 -9.73 -0.34
CA ALA A 386 13.43 -9.55 -0.30
C ALA A 386 13.01 -8.54 0.78
N GLY A 387 13.71 -8.50 1.91
CA GLY A 387 13.50 -7.58 3.02
C GLY A 387 13.70 -6.13 2.61
N ILE A 388 14.82 -5.83 1.91
CA ILE A 388 15.08 -4.49 1.36
C ILE A 388 13.87 -3.98 0.56
N GLN A 389 13.25 -4.83 -0.26
CA GLN A 389 12.09 -4.42 -1.06
C GLN A 389 10.83 -4.13 -0.23
N GLN A 390 10.66 -4.77 0.93
CA GLN A 390 9.49 -4.55 1.79
C GLN A 390 9.64 -3.34 2.71
N ILE A 391 10.87 -2.94 3.06
CA ILE A 391 11.14 -1.81 3.96
C ILE A 391 10.45 -0.53 3.43
N ASN A 392 10.45 -0.29 2.12
CA ASN A 392 9.78 0.87 1.52
C ASN A 392 8.30 0.99 1.93
N LEU A 393 7.56 -0.12 1.86
CA LEU A 393 6.15 -0.13 2.22
C LEU A 393 5.95 -0.02 3.73
N LEU A 394 6.87 -0.58 4.53
CA LEU A 394 6.79 -0.47 5.99
C LEU A 394 7.01 0.98 6.44
N VAL A 395 8.10 1.62 6.00
CA VAL A 395 8.44 3.00 6.37
C VAL A 395 7.34 3.97 5.94
N GLY A 396 6.85 3.86 4.70
CA GLY A 396 5.75 4.71 4.25
C GLY A 396 4.48 4.55 5.10
N GLY A 397 4.22 3.34 5.64
CA GLY A 397 3.13 3.10 6.58
C GLY A 397 3.36 3.70 7.96
N ILE A 398 4.60 3.61 8.47
CA ILE A 398 4.99 4.22 9.75
C ILE A 398 4.82 5.75 9.68
N ILE A 399 5.33 6.39 8.63
CA ILE A 399 5.19 7.85 8.44
C ILE A 399 3.71 8.21 8.26
N ALA A 400 2.95 7.44 7.48
CA ALA A 400 1.52 7.67 7.30
C ALA A 400 0.70 7.48 8.60
N SER A 401 1.15 6.64 9.54
CA SER A 401 0.44 6.44 10.81
C SER A 401 0.28 7.71 11.64
N PHE A 402 1.10 8.73 11.39
CA PHE A 402 1.00 10.03 12.05
C PHE A 402 -0.19 10.88 11.59
N GLN A 403 -0.95 10.43 10.58
CA GLN A 403 -2.13 11.12 10.08
C GLN A 403 -3.30 10.13 9.87
N GLN A 404 -4.47 10.42 10.47
CA GLN A 404 -5.65 9.56 10.38
C GLN A 404 -6.17 9.43 8.93
N GLY A 405 -6.39 8.19 8.51
CA GLY A 405 -6.84 7.84 7.16
C GLY A 405 -5.73 7.81 6.11
N ALA A 406 -4.48 8.19 6.47
CA ALA A 406 -3.40 8.27 5.49
C ALA A 406 -2.88 6.87 5.09
N ILE A 407 -2.94 5.87 5.97
CA ILE A 407 -2.49 4.50 5.65
C ILE A 407 -3.37 3.90 4.56
N SER A 408 -4.69 4.01 4.71
CA SER A 408 -5.69 3.54 3.75
C SER A 408 -5.71 4.39 2.47
N THR A 409 -5.57 5.72 2.57
CA THR A 409 -5.43 6.60 1.40
C THR A 409 -4.25 6.16 0.52
N LEU A 410 -3.08 5.95 1.10
CA LEU A 410 -1.91 5.44 0.36
C LEU A 410 -2.15 4.03 -0.18
N TYR A 411 -2.80 3.15 0.59
CA TYR A 411 -3.11 1.78 0.17
C TYR A 411 -3.98 1.77 -1.11
N TYR A 412 -5.13 2.45 -1.10
CA TYR A 412 -6.06 2.45 -2.24
C TYR A 412 -5.44 3.10 -3.49
N SER A 413 -4.69 4.18 -3.31
CA SER A 413 -3.97 4.86 -4.40
C SER A 413 -2.90 3.96 -5.03
N ASP A 414 -2.11 3.27 -4.20
CA ASP A 414 -1.09 2.31 -4.63
C ASP A 414 -1.71 1.09 -5.34
N ARG A 415 -2.92 0.66 -4.96
CA ARG A 415 -3.61 -0.46 -5.65
C ARG A 415 -3.92 -0.14 -7.11
N VAL A 416 -4.45 1.05 -7.40
CA VAL A 416 -4.76 1.48 -8.78
C VAL A 416 -3.47 1.60 -9.59
N TYR A 417 -2.48 2.25 -9.00
CA TYR A 417 -1.13 2.38 -9.55
C TYR A 417 -0.47 1.03 -9.90
N GLN A 418 -0.73 -0.03 -9.13
CA GLN A 418 -0.15 -1.36 -9.36
C GLN A 418 -0.79 -2.15 -10.51
N LEU A 419 -1.95 -1.74 -11.02
CA LEU A 419 -2.63 -2.48 -12.10
C LEU A 419 -1.78 -2.53 -13.38
N PRO A 420 -1.33 -1.40 -13.97
CA PRO A 420 -0.47 -1.44 -15.16
C PRO A 420 0.89 -2.08 -14.86
N LEU A 421 1.48 -1.75 -13.70
CA LEU A 421 2.79 -2.28 -13.28
C LEU A 421 2.78 -3.81 -13.20
N GLY A 422 1.72 -4.39 -12.61
CA GLY A 422 1.59 -5.83 -12.40
C GLY A 422 1.43 -6.61 -13.70
N MET A 423 0.70 -6.07 -14.67
CA MET A 423 0.50 -6.72 -15.97
C MET A 423 1.78 -6.65 -16.83
N ILE A 424 2.39 -5.46 -16.89
CA ILE A 424 3.50 -5.18 -17.82
C ILE A 424 4.84 -5.68 -17.27
N GLY A 425 5.12 -5.39 -16.00
CA GLY A 425 6.40 -5.72 -15.38
C GLY A 425 6.64 -7.23 -15.23
N ILE A 426 5.58 -8.00 -14.95
CA ILE A 426 5.66 -9.47 -14.87
C ILE A 426 5.87 -10.06 -16.27
N ALA A 427 5.16 -9.57 -17.29
CA ALA A 427 5.30 -10.03 -18.66
C ALA A 427 6.74 -9.84 -19.16
N PHE A 428 7.31 -8.64 -19.00
CA PHE A 428 8.69 -8.38 -19.42
C PHE A 428 9.71 -9.19 -18.63
N GLY A 429 9.57 -9.33 -17.31
CA GLY A 429 10.50 -10.13 -16.51
C GLY A 429 10.57 -11.60 -16.94
N MET A 430 9.42 -12.21 -17.26
CA MET A 430 9.34 -13.61 -17.70
C MET A 430 9.84 -13.85 -19.12
N VAL A 431 9.62 -12.89 -20.02
CA VAL A 431 9.97 -13.04 -21.44
C VAL A 431 11.42 -12.62 -21.70
N LEU A 432 11.88 -11.53 -21.08
CA LEU A 432 13.20 -10.98 -21.36
C LEU A 432 14.31 -11.82 -20.78
N LEU A 433 14.21 -12.28 -19.53
CA LEU A 433 15.33 -12.98 -18.90
C LEU A 433 15.78 -14.23 -19.67
N PRO A 434 14.89 -15.18 -20.03
CA PRO A 434 15.29 -16.36 -20.79
C PRO A 434 15.87 -16.02 -22.17
N GLU A 435 15.29 -15.01 -22.84
CA GLU A 435 15.72 -14.58 -24.16
C GLU A 435 17.11 -13.94 -24.13
N ILE A 436 17.35 -13.03 -23.18
CA ILE A 436 18.65 -12.37 -23.00
C ILE A 436 19.71 -13.40 -22.60
N THR A 437 19.41 -14.30 -21.65
CA THR A 437 20.34 -15.39 -21.29
C THR A 437 20.70 -16.23 -22.50
N ARG A 438 19.73 -16.64 -23.33
CA ARG A 438 19.98 -17.42 -24.55
C ARG A 438 20.88 -16.69 -25.55
N LEU A 439 20.64 -15.40 -25.78
CA LEU A 439 21.44 -14.60 -26.70
C LEU A 439 22.88 -14.43 -26.20
N LEU A 440 23.06 -14.19 -24.90
CA LEU A 440 24.39 -14.08 -24.28
C LEU A 440 25.14 -15.40 -24.30
N THR A 441 24.50 -16.53 -23.97
CA THR A 441 25.14 -17.86 -24.04
C THR A 441 25.56 -18.23 -25.46
N ASN A 442 24.89 -17.68 -26.47
CA ASN A 442 25.22 -17.88 -27.88
C ASN A 442 26.22 -16.83 -28.42
N GLY A 443 26.83 -16.00 -27.56
CA GLY A 443 27.79 -14.98 -27.97
C GLY A 443 27.20 -13.79 -28.73
N LYS A 444 25.87 -13.65 -28.78
CA LYS A 444 25.15 -12.62 -29.53
C LYS A 444 24.86 -11.38 -28.68
N GLU A 445 25.90 -10.78 -28.10
CA GLU A 445 25.75 -9.64 -27.19
C GLU A 445 25.04 -8.43 -27.82
N GLY A 446 25.33 -8.12 -29.09
CA GLY A 446 24.69 -7.02 -29.81
C GLY A 446 23.19 -7.21 -30.01
N GLU A 447 22.74 -8.44 -30.27
CA GLU A 447 21.31 -8.79 -30.37
C GLU A 447 20.65 -8.70 -28.98
N ALA A 448 21.32 -9.17 -27.92
CA ALA A 448 20.82 -9.07 -26.55
C ALA A 448 20.61 -7.60 -26.13
N ALA A 449 21.59 -6.73 -26.41
CA ALA A 449 21.48 -5.29 -26.18
C ALA A 449 20.35 -4.65 -27.03
N GLY A 450 20.15 -5.12 -28.27
CA GLY A 450 19.04 -4.74 -29.12
C GLY A 450 17.67 -5.10 -28.51
N THR A 451 17.51 -6.33 -28.05
CA THR A 451 16.29 -6.81 -27.38
C THR A 451 15.98 -5.97 -26.13
N MET A 452 16.99 -5.65 -25.33
CA MET A 452 16.83 -4.75 -24.18
C MET A 452 16.38 -3.33 -24.56
N ARG A 453 16.95 -2.73 -25.61
CA ARG A 453 16.49 -1.42 -26.10
C ARG A 453 15.02 -1.45 -26.52
N SER A 454 14.64 -2.45 -27.30
CA SER A 454 13.23 -2.62 -27.73
C SER A 454 12.31 -2.81 -26.53
N ALA A 455 12.74 -3.55 -25.51
CA ALA A 455 11.97 -3.72 -24.29
C ALA A 455 11.77 -2.40 -23.52
N ILE A 456 12.79 -1.54 -23.47
CA ILE A 456 12.69 -0.19 -22.88
C ILE A 456 11.65 0.63 -23.64
N GLU A 457 11.70 0.65 -24.98
CA GLU A 457 10.72 1.38 -25.80
C GLU A 457 9.29 0.84 -25.63
N LEU A 458 9.12 -0.48 -25.66
CA LEU A 458 7.82 -1.14 -25.48
C LEU A 458 7.26 -0.97 -24.05
N ALA A 459 8.12 -0.82 -23.05
CA ALA A 459 7.68 -0.47 -21.71
C ALA A 459 7.19 0.98 -21.66
N MET A 460 7.95 1.92 -22.23
CA MET A 460 7.65 3.34 -22.19
C MET A 460 6.40 3.71 -23.00
N ILE A 461 6.18 3.07 -24.15
CA ILE A 461 5.01 3.33 -25.01
C ILE A 461 3.68 3.05 -24.30
N ILE A 462 3.66 2.17 -23.28
CA ILE A 462 2.46 1.83 -22.51
C ILE A 462 2.42 2.60 -21.19
N THR A 463 3.56 2.71 -20.51
CA THR A 463 3.60 3.24 -19.14
C THR A 463 3.58 4.76 -19.06
N VAL A 464 4.19 5.46 -20.02
CA VAL A 464 4.15 6.92 -20.08
C VAL A 464 2.72 7.46 -20.26
N PRO A 465 1.92 7.02 -21.24
CA PRO A 465 0.54 7.49 -21.35
C PRO A 465 -0.30 7.07 -20.14
N ALA A 466 -0.12 5.87 -19.58
CA ALA A 466 -0.84 5.47 -18.38
C ALA A 466 -0.53 6.39 -17.18
N ALA A 467 0.75 6.70 -16.96
CA ALA A 467 1.21 7.62 -15.93
C ALA A 467 0.59 9.02 -16.12
N VAL A 468 0.62 9.53 -17.35
CA VAL A 468 0.09 10.85 -17.68
C VAL A 468 -1.43 10.91 -17.54
N ALA A 469 -2.15 9.84 -17.92
CA ALA A 469 -3.60 9.76 -17.70
C ALA A 469 -3.95 9.79 -16.21
N PHE A 470 -3.22 9.05 -15.37
CA PHE A 470 -3.40 9.06 -13.91
C PHE A 470 -3.06 10.41 -13.27
N VAL A 471 -2.17 11.22 -13.87
CA VAL A 471 -1.91 12.59 -13.43
C VAL A 471 -2.98 13.56 -13.91
N ALA A 472 -3.54 13.35 -15.11
CA ALA A 472 -4.52 14.25 -15.72
C ALA A 472 -5.94 14.11 -15.13
N ILE A 473 -6.39 12.88 -14.88
CA ILE A 473 -7.75 12.57 -14.39
C ILE A 473 -7.77 11.67 -13.13
N PRO A 474 -6.97 11.97 -12.09
CA PRO A 474 -6.85 11.11 -10.91
C PRO A 474 -8.16 10.98 -10.12
N TYR A 475 -8.90 12.08 -9.98
CA TYR A 475 -10.14 12.11 -9.21
C TYR A 475 -11.21 11.25 -9.89
N GLU A 476 -11.38 11.37 -11.21
CA GLU A 476 -12.38 10.63 -11.97
C GLU A 476 -12.15 9.12 -11.83
N ILE A 477 -10.88 8.70 -11.91
CA ILE A 477 -10.48 7.30 -11.74
C ILE A 477 -10.79 6.81 -10.33
N MET A 478 -10.37 7.54 -9.30
CA MET A 478 -10.63 7.14 -7.91
C MET A 478 -12.14 7.14 -7.60
N SER A 479 -12.86 8.15 -8.08
CA SER A 479 -14.30 8.29 -7.85
C SER A 479 -15.09 7.15 -8.50
N LEU A 480 -14.75 6.75 -9.73
CA LEU A 480 -15.42 5.66 -10.41
C LEU A 480 -15.22 4.33 -9.68
N LEU A 481 -14.00 4.15 -9.16
CA LEU A 481 -13.54 2.88 -8.61
C LEU A 481 -13.93 2.71 -7.14
N PHE A 482 -13.91 3.76 -6.34
CA PHE A 482 -14.03 3.63 -4.88
C PHE A 482 -15.16 4.45 -4.27
N GLU A 483 -15.61 5.57 -4.85
CA GLU A 483 -16.61 6.47 -4.26
C GLU A 483 -18.00 5.85 -4.21
N ARG A 484 -18.25 5.13 -3.10
CA ARG A 484 -19.50 4.42 -2.80
C ARG A 484 -19.48 4.05 -1.32
N GLY A 485 -20.65 3.99 -0.70
CA GLY A 485 -20.77 3.63 0.72
C GLY A 485 -19.97 4.58 1.61
N ALA A 486 -19.13 4.02 2.49
CA ALA A 486 -18.30 4.78 3.42
C ALA A 486 -17.12 5.53 2.77
N PHE A 487 -16.90 5.37 1.46
CA PHE A 487 -15.81 6.05 0.75
C PHE A 487 -16.31 7.35 0.13
N THR A 488 -15.87 8.46 0.72
CA THR A 488 -16.40 9.80 0.43
C THR A 488 -15.77 10.45 -0.82
N PRO A 489 -16.37 11.51 -1.38
CA PRO A 489 -15.72 12.30 -2.44
C PRO A 489 -14.39 12.92 -2.01
N GLU A 490 -14.24 13.25 -0.72
CA GLU A 490 -12.98 13.74 -0.18
C GLU A 490 -11.91 12.63 -0.14
N ASP A 491 -12.29 11.40 0.20
CA ASP A 491 -11.40 10.24 0.09
C ASP A 491 -10.93 10.04 -1.36
N SER A 492 -11.82 10.18 -2.34
CA SER A 492 -11.48 10.13 -3.77
C SER A 492 -10.49 11.21 -4.17
N ARG A 493 -10.64 12.43 -3.64
CA ARG A 493 -9.75 13.56 -3.91
C ARG A 493 -8.35 13.32 -3.34
N ARG A 494 -8.26 12.93 -2.06
CA ARG A 494 -7.00 12.64 -1.38
C ARG A 494 -6.28 11.44 -2.00
N CYS A 495 -7.01 10.37 -2.30
CA CYS A 495 -6.45 9.24 -3.02
C CYS A 495 -6.03 9.62 -4.45
N GLY A 496 -6.78 10.48 -5.12
CA GLY A 496 -6.44 10.99 -6.45
C GLY A 496 -5.10 11.74 -6.45
N GLN A 497 -4.87 12.61 -5.46
CA GLN A 497 -3.60 13.33 -5.32
C GLN A 497 -2.42 12.36 -5.08
N ALA A 498 -2.60 11.36 -4.21
CA ALA A 498 -1.60 10.33 -3.98
C ALA A 498 -1.36 9.47 -5.23
N LEU A 499 -2.41 9.09 -5.96
CA LEU A 499 -2.33 8.36 -7.22
C LEU A 499 -1.52 9.15 -8.26
N ALA A 500 -1.79 10.44 -8.42
CA ALA A 500 -1.03 11.30 -9.34
C ALA A 500 0.46 11.31 -8.97
N ALA A 501 0.80 11.45 -7.68
CA ALA A 501 2.18 11.42 -7.20
C ALA A 501 2.87 10.06 -7.41
N PHE A 502 2.20 8.94 -7.15
CA PHE A 502 2.71 7.59 -7.48
C PHE A 502 2.92 7.41 -8.99
N SER A 503 2.02 7.96 -9.81
CA SER A 503 2.00 7.75 -11.25
C SER A 503 3.21 8.34 -11.96
N ILE A 504 3.80 9.41 -11.43
CA ILE A 504 5.10 9.95 -11.89
C ILE A 504 6.19 8.86 -11.87
N GLY A 505 6.13 7.94 -10.91
CA GLY A 505 7.04 6.81 -10.76
C GLY A 505 6.71 5.60 -11.63
N LEU A 506 5.50 5.50 -12.21
CA LEU A 506 5.03 4.31 -12.93
C LEU A 506 5.97 3.84 -14.04
N PRO A 507 6.45 4.72 -14.95
CA PRO A 507 7.40 4.31 -15.98
C PRO A 507 8.73 3.84 -15.36
N GLY A 508 9.17 4.51 -14.29
CA GLY A 508 10.38 4.15 -13.57
C GLY A 508 10.32 2.73 -12.98
N TYR A 509 9.23 2.38 -12.32
CA TYR A 509 9.05 1.04 -11.75
C TYR A 509 9.04 -0.08 -12.79
N VAL A 510 8.43 0.16 -13.95
CA VAL A 510 8.47 -0.81 -15.05
C VAL A 510 9.89 -0.90 -15.63
N LEU A 511 10.59 0.23 -15.79
CA LEU A 511 11.98 0.23 -16.26
C LEU A 511 12.92 -0.53 -15.32
N ILE A 512 12.74 -0.44 -13.99
CA ILE A 512 13.51 -1.27 -13.04
C ILE A 512 13.35 -2.75 -13.39
N LYS A 513 12.12 -3.22 -13.68
CA LYS A 513 11.84 -4.61 -14.05
C LYS A 513 12.39 -5.00 -15.42
N VAL A 514 12.49 -4.05 -16.35
CA VAL A 514 13.06 -4.27 -17.69
C VAL A 514 14.59 -4.30 -17.66
N LEU A 515 15.22 -3.51 -16.78
CA LEU A 515 16.68 -3.42 -16.66
C LEU A 515 17.29 -4.56 -15.84
N GLN A 516 16.57 -5.05 -14.81
CA GLN A 516 17.03 -6.15 -13.94
C GLN A 516 17.50 -7.41 -14.70
N PRO A 517 16.78 -7.92 -15.73
CA PRO A 517 17.24 -9.05 -16.54
C PRO A 517 18.63 -8.87 -17.15
N GLY A 518 19.03 -7.64 -17.52
CA GLY A 518 20.36 -7.35 -18.06
C GLY A 518 21.49 -7.61 -17.07
N TYR A 519 21.20 -7.54 -15.76
CA TYR A 519 22.15 -7.90 -14.70
C TYR A 519 22.15 -9.39 -14.41
N PHE A 520 20.96 -9.99 -14.27
CA PHE A 520 20.82 -11.40 -13.90
C PHE A 520 21.31 -12.35 -14.98
N ALA A 521 21.07 -12.03 -16.26
CA ALA A 521 21.59 -12.81 -17.38
C ALA A 521 23.12 -12.76 -17.49
N ARG A 522 23.76 -11.79 -16.84
CA ARG A 522 25.23 -11.62 -16.72
C ARG A 522 25.75 -12.04 -15.35
N GLU A 523 24.99 -12.84 -14.60
CA GLU A 523 25.33 -13.39 -13.28
C GLU A 523 25.61 -12.34 -12.19
N ASN A 524 25.25 -11.07 -12.41
CA ASN A 524 25.45 -9.99 -11.44
C ASN A 524 24.18 -9.75 -10.61
N THR A 525 24.02 -10.50 -9.52
CA THR A 525 22.87 -10.36 -8.61
C THR A 525 23.11 -9.34 -7.49
N ARG A 526 24.38 -9.07 -7.17
CA ARG A 526 24.78 -8.18 -6.06
C ARG A 526 24.51 -6.70 -6.37
N SER A 527 24.77 -6.25 -7.60
CA SER A 527 24.64 -4.82 -7.93
C SER A 527 23.19 -4.33 -7.82
N PRO A 528 22.18 -5.02 -8.41
CA PRO A 528 20.78 -4.63 -8.24
C PRO A 528 20.31 -4.63 -6.78
N MET A 529 20.83 -5.54 -5.94
CA MET A 529 20.50 -5.58 -4.52
C MET A 529 21.01 -4.32 -3.78
N ILE A 530 22.27 -3.93 -4.01
CA ILE A 530 22.86 -2.73 -3.40
C ILE A 530 22.13 -1.47 -3.88
N MET A 531 21.85 -1.36 -5.18
CA MET A 531 21.08 -0.24 -5.75
C MET A 531 19.67 -0.17 -5.15
N GLY A 532 19.03 -1.32 -4.91
CA GLY A 532 17.78 -1.41 -4.17
C GLY A 532 17.89 -0.90 -2.74
N GLY A 533 18.99 -1.21 -2.03
CA GLY A 533 19.27 -0.66 -0.70
C GLY A 533 19.41 0.86 -0.70
N ILE A 534 20.16 1.42 -1.66
CA ILE A 534 20.29 2.87 -1.84
C ILE A 534 18.92 3.51 -2.12
N THR A 535 18.11 2.87 -2.95
CA THR A 535 16.75 3.32 -3.27
C THR A 535 15.88 3.42 -2.03
N VAL A 536 15.97 2.45 -1.12
CA VAL A 536 15.24 2.48 0.16
C VAL A 536 15.70 3.63 1.03
N ALA A 537 17.02 3.83 1.17
CA ALA A 537 17.57 4.94 1.96
C ALA A 537 17.12 6.30 1.42
N VAL A 538 17.17 6.48 0.10
CA VAL A 538 16.65 7.67 -0.59
C VAL A 538 15.17 7.86 -0.34
N ASN A 539 14.36 6.81 -0.47
CA ASN A 539 12.92 6.91 -0.24
C ASN A 539 12.61 7.36 1.19
N ILE A 540 13.29 6.78 2.19
CA ILE A 540 13.13 7.16 3.60
C ILE A 540 13.51 8.63 3.78
N ALA A 541 14.68 9.06 3.30
CA ALA A 541 15.15 10.43 3.45
C ALA A 541 14.20 11.45 2.79
N VAL A 542 13.77 11.19 1.56
CA VAL A 542 12.86 12.06 0.82
C VAL A 542 11.45 12.03 1.43
N SER A 543 10.97 10.88 1.92
CA SER A 543 9.67 10.78 2.59
C SER A 543 9.64 11.60 3.88
N LEU A 544 10.66 11.46 4.73
CA LEU A 544 10.78 12.25 5.96
C LEU A 544 10.92 13.74 5.66
N THR A 545 11.60 14.08 4.56
CA THR A 545 11.76 15.46 4.11
C THR A 545 10.45 16.06 3.59
N LEU A 546 9.70 15.36 2.73
CA LEU A 546 8.52 15.92 2.05
C LEU A 546 7.23 15.80 2.85
N PHE A 547 7.11 14.80 3.73
CA PHE A 547 5.89 14.54 4.48
C PHE A 547 5.39 15.76 5.28
N PRO A 548 6.24 16.54 5.97
CA PRO A 548 5.77 17.75 6.65
C PRO A 548 5.26 18.85 5.73
N PHE A 549 5.73 18.93 4.48
CA PHE A 549 5.39 20.03 3.56
C PHE A 549 4.15 19.75 2.70
N ILE A 550 3.98 18.50 2.28
CA ILE A 550 2.91 18.12 1.35
C ILE A 550 2.14 16.87 1.83
N GLY A 551 2.28 16.54 3.12
CA GLY A 551 1.57 15.43 3.76
C GLY A 551 1.80 14.08 3.09
N LEU A 552 0.73 13.30 3.00
CA LEU A 552 0.73 11.98 2.35
C LEU A 552 1.22 11.99 0.89
N VAL A 553 1.01 13.10 0.16
CA VAL A 553 1.45 13.21 -1.24
C VAL A 553 2.98 13.18 -1.31
N GLY A 554 3.66 13.67 -0.28
CA GLY A 554 5.11 13.61 -0.14
C GLY A 554 5.65 12.18 -0.06
N ILE A 555 4.96 11.28 0.62
CA ILE A 555 5.35 9.85 0.71
C ILE A 555 5.23 9.17 -0.66
N ALA A 556 4.14 9.44 -1.38
CA ALA A 556 3.92 8.91 -2.72
C ALA A 556 4.97 9.46 -3.72
N LEU A 557 5.29 10.76 -3.64
CA LEU A 557 6.29 11.39 -4.49
C LEU A 557 7.72 10.89 -4.17
N ALA A 558 8.05 10.70 -2.89
CA ALA A 558 9.33 10.12 -2.47
C ALA A 558 9.53 8.72 -3.05
N THR A 559 8.47 7.92 -3.07
CA THR A 559 8.45 6.59 -3.68
C THR A 559 8.72 6.67 -5.19
N SER A 560 8.13 7.63 -5.89
CA SER A 560 8.37 7.90 -7.32
C SER A 560 9.79 8.39 -7.61
N ILE A 561 10.32 9.31 -6.81
CA ILE A 561 11.69 9.84 -6.92
C ILE A 561 12.71 8.71 -6.72
N ALA A 562 12.51 7.89 -5.69
CA ALA A 562 13.37 6.75 -5.41
C ALA A 562 13.39 5.76 -6.59
N ALA A 563 12.23 5.50 -7.22
CA ALA A 563 12.17 4.65 -8.40
C ALA A 563 13.00 5.18 -9.57
N TRP A 564 12.93 6.48 -9.86
CA TRP A 564 13.75 7.11 -10.92
C TRP A 564 15.24 7.10 -10.59
N ILE A 565 15.62 7.28 -9.32
CA ILE A 565 17.01 7.12 -8.87
C ILE A 565 17.48 5.68 -9.10
N ASN A 566 16.65 4.68 -8.79
CA ASN A 566 16.99 3.28 -9.05
C ASN A 566 17.17 3.01 -10.55
N VAL A 567 16.29 3.55 -11.40
CA VAL A 567 16.45 3.48 -12.86
C VAL A 567 17.77 4.09 -13.28
N LEU A 568 18.14 5.26 -12.76
CA LEU A 568 19.40 5.92 -13.09
C LEU A 568 20.62 5.07 -12.69
N LEU A 569 20.59 4.44 -11.51
CA LEU A 569 21.65 3.55 -11.03
C LEU A 569 21.78 2.30 -11.91
N LEU A 570 20.65 1.63 -12.22
CA LEU A 570 20.61 0.45 -13.09
C LEU A 570 21.02 0.79 -14.53
N TRP A 571 20.56 1.93 -15.05
CA TRP A 571 20.93 2.41 -16.37
C TRP A 571 22.44 2.68 -16.46
N ARG A 572 23.01 3.36 -15.45
CA ARG A 572 24.45 3.66 -15.38
C ARG A 572 25.30 2.39 -15.32
N GLY A 573 24.91 1.40 -14.52
CA GLY A 573 25.65 0.14 -14.43
C GLY A 573 25.53 -0.74 -15.69
N LEU A 574 24.55 -0.49 -16.56
CA LEU A 574 24.40 -1.16 -17.85
C LEU A 574 24.95 -0.38 -19.05
N LYS A 575 25.55 0.80 -18.87
CA LYS A 575 26.06 1.63 -19.98
C LYS A 575 27.00 0.90 -20.95
N GLY A 576 27.80 -0.04 -20.45
CA GLY A 576 28.71 -0.86 -21.28
C GLY A 576 28.01 -1.95 -22.11
N PHE A 577 26.75 -2.26 -21.80
CA PHE A 577 25.97 -3.30 -22.47
C PHE A 577 24.81 -2.71 -23.27
N VAL A 578 24.04 -1.80 -22.67
CA VAL A 578 22.88 -1.15 -23.30
C VAL A 578 23.12 0.35 -23.40
N SER A 579 23.16 0.83 -24.63
CA SER A 579 23.22 2.25 -24.96
C SER A 579 22.05 2.63 -25.87
N LEU A 580 21.30 3.67 -25.49
CA LEU A 580 20.26 4.26 -26.35
C LEU A 580 20.94 5.13 -27.41
N ARG A 581 20.56 4.91 -28.67
CA ARG A 581 20.97 5.72 -29.82
C ARG A 581 20.08 6.98 -29.92
N ARG A 582 20.49 7.94 -30.74
CA ARG A 582 19.74 9.18 -31.01
C ARG A 582 18.29 8.92 -31.43
N GLU A 583 18.06 7.85 -32.19
CA GLU A 583 16.71 7.45 -32.60
C GLU A 583 15.84 7.01 -31.42
N ASN A 584 16.39 6.24 -30.48
CA ASN A 584 15.65 5.80 -29.29
C ASN A 584 15.24 6.99 -28.43
N TRP A 585 16.15 7.96 -28.22
CA TRP A 585 15.85 9.20 -27.51
C TRP A 585 14.76 10.02 -28.21
N ARG A 586 14.79 10.11 -29.55
CA ARG A 586 13.74 10.76 -30.33
C ARG A 586 12.38 10.06 -30.14
N ARG A 587 12.34 8.73 -30.14
CA ARG A 587 11.12 7.94 -29.89
C ARG A 587 10.57 8.19 -28.49
N LEU A 588 11.43 8.13 -27.46
CA LEU A 588 11.03 8.42 -26.07
C LEU A 588 10.49 9.84 -25.90
N GLY A 589 11.15 10.84 -26.49
CA GLY A 589 10.66 12.23 -26.50
C GLY A 589 9.32 12.37 -27.23
N GLY A 590 9.14 11.65 -28.34
CA GLY A 590 7.86 11.61 -29.06
C GLY A 590 6.73 10.94 -28.28
N MET A 591 7.02 9.87 -27.51
CA MET A 591 6.04 9.26 -26.59
C MET A 591 5.58 10.26 -25.55
N LEU A 592 6.53 10.97 -24.91
CA LEU A 592 6.22 12.00 -23.92
C LEU A 592 5.38 13.13 -24.53
N ALA A 593 5.76 13.64 -25.71
CA ALA A 593 4.99 14.67 -26.40
C ALA A 593 3.57 14.22 -26.75
N ALA A 594 3.40 13.00 -27.28
CA ALA A 594 2.08 12.43 -27.54
C ALA A 594 1.24 12.29 -26.26
N SER A 595 1.85 11.87 -25.16
CA SER A 595 1.17 11.76 -23.87
C SER A 595 0.78 13.14 -23.30
N LEU A 596 1.60 14.18 -23.48
CA LEU A 596 1.25 15.54 -23.07
C LEU A 596 0.06 16.09 -23.88
N VAL A 597 0.02 15.85 -25.19
CA VAL A 597 -1.14 16.18 -26.03
C VAL A 597 -2.38 15.42 -25.56
N MET A 598 -2.25 14.14 -25.24
CA MET A 598 -3.32 13.35 -24.64
C MET A 598 -3.79 13.96 -23.31
N ALA A 599 -2.87 14.41 -22.44
CA ALA A 599 -3.23 15.04 -21.17
C ALA A 599 -4.08 16.30 -21.36
N ALA A 600 -3.66 17.18 -22.28
CA ALA A 600 -4.40 18.38 -22.62
C ALA A 600 -5.80 18.04 -23.18
N GLY A 601 -5.89 17.02 -24.03
CA GLY A 601 -7.16 16.51 -24.54
C GLY A 601 -8.06 15.97 -23.42
N LEU A 602 -7.52 15.17 -22.50
CA LEU A 602 -8.25 14.63 -21.36
C LEU A 602 -8.78 15.74 -20.45
N TYR A 603 -7.97 16.78 -20.20
CA TYR A 603 -8.38 17.94 -19.40
C TYR A 603 -9.54 18.69 -20.06
N GLY A 604 -9.45 18.97 -21.37
CA GLY A 604 -10.55 19.62 -22.10
C GLY A 604 -11.83 18.76 -22.17
N ALA A 605 -11.70 17.45 -22.42
CA ALA A 605 -12.83 16.54 -22.47
C ALA A 605 -13.52 16.35 -21.11
N ARG A 606 -12.74 16.39 -20.02
CA ARG A 606 -13.25 16.33 -18.64
C ARG A 606 -14.18 17.50 -18.34
N GLU A 607 -13.76 18.72 -18.67
CA GLU A 607 -14.58 19.93 -18.47
C GLU A 607 -15.90 19.86 -19.26
N MET A 608 -15.86 19.36 -20.50
CA MET A 608 -17.06 19.20 -21.33
C MET A 608 -18.03 18.14 -20.78
N MET A 609 -17.53 17.09 -20.12
CA MET A 609 -18.34 15.99 -19.58
C MET A 609 -18.86 16.26 -18.16
N GLY A 610 -18.62 17.44 -17.58
CA GLY A 610 -18.78 17.71 -16.14
C GLY A 610 -20.05 17.12 -15.48
N THR A 611 -21.22 17.33 -16.08
CA THR A 611 -22.50 16.82 -15.53
C THR A 611 -22.63 15.29 -15.61
N TRP A 612 -22.04 14.64 -16.61
CA TRP A 612 -22.04 13.19 -16.75
C TRP A 612 -21.07 12.52 -15.77
N LEU A 613 -19.93 13.16 -15.49
CA LEU A 613 -18.95 12.68 -14.52
C LEU A 613 -19.47 12.77 -13.08
N ALA A 614 -20.39 13.70 -12.79
CA ALA A 614 -21.08 13.83 -11.51
C ALA A 614 -22.31 12.92 -11.35
N GLY A 615 -22.72 12.20 -12.41
CA GLY A 615 -23.90 11.34 -12.40
C GLY A 615 -23.73 10.06 -11.56
N GLU A 616 -24.79 9.25 -11.51
CA GLU A 616 -24.79 7.94 -10.86
C GLU A 616 -23.74 6.98 -11.46
N PHE A 617 -23.49 5.86 -10.77
CA PHE A 617 -22.43 4.90 -11.10
C PHE A 617 -22.38 4.52 -12.59
N TRP A 618 -23.50 4.19 -13.22
CA TRP A 618 -23.52 3.77 -14.63
C TRP A 618 -23.18 4.91 -15.59
N THR A 619 -23.70 6.12 -15.32
CA THR A 619 -23.38 7.32 -16.09
C THR A 619 -21.91 7.69 -15.93
N LYS A 620 -21.40 7.70 -14.69
CA LYS A 620 -19.99 7.93 -14.36
C LYS A 620 -19.08 6.87 -15.02
N LEU A 621 -19.49 5.61 -15.05
CA LEU A 621 -18.76 4.52 -15.73
C LEU A 621 -18.65 4.77 -17.23
N ILE A 622 -19.76 5.12 -17.88
CA ILE A 622 -19.77 5.41 -19.32
C ILE A 622 -18.91 6.63 -19.61
N ALA A 623 -19.10 7.73 -18.87
CA ALA A 623 -18.37 8.98 -19.05
C ALA A 623 -16.85 8.78 -18.90
N THR A 624 -16.41 8.16 -17.82
CA THR A 624 -14.98 7.88 -17.59
C THR A 624 -14.43 6.88 -18.60
N SER A 625 -15.22 5.88 -19.03
CA SER A 625 -14.79 4.94 -20.08
C SER A 625 -14.61 5.64 -21.44
N LEU A 626 -15.50 6.57 -21.79
CA LEU A 626 -15.37 7.41 -22.99
C LEU A 626 -14.14 8.31 -22.89
N LEU A 627 -13.90 8.92 -21.72
CA LEU A 627 -12.75 9.78 -21.46
C LEU A 627 -11.42 9.01 -21.62
N ILE A 628 -11.32 7.82 -21.03
CA ILE A 628 -10.15 6.93 -21.17
C ILE A 628 -9.96 6.50 -22.64
N SER A 629 -11.04 6.12 -23.33
CA SER A 629 -11.01 5.70 -24.74
C SER A 629 -10.58 6.84 -25.67
N PHE A 630 -11.04 8.06 -25.39
CA PHE A 630 -10.61 9.27 -26.07
C PHE A 630 -9.12 9.51 -25.87
N GLY A 631 -8.62 9.48 -24.63
CA GLY A 631 -7.19 9.62 -24.34
C GLY A 631 -6.34 8.58 -25.07
N ALA A 632 -6.72 7.30 -25.00
CA ALA A 632 -6.03 6.23 -25.72
C ALA A 632 -5.98 6.46 -27.23
N THR A 633 -7.07 6.99 -27.80
CA THR A 633 -7.15 7.33 -29.23
C THR A 633 -6.23 8.50 -29.59
N VAL A 634 -6.28 9.60 -28.82
CA VAL A 634 -5.41 10.78 -29.02
C VAL A 634 -3.94 10.39 -28.95
N TYR A 635 -3.56 9.60 -27.95
CA TYR A 635 -2.20 9.12 -27.81
C TYR A 635 -1.78 8.22 -28.98
N SER A 636 -2.63 7.27 -29.38
CA SER A 636 -2.34 6.35 -30.49
C SER A 636 -2.10 7.12 -31.80
N LEU A 637 -2.93 8.13 -32.09
CA LEU A 637 -2.76 9.02 -33.23
C LEU A 637 -1.47 9.86 -33.12
N GLY A 638 -1.16 10.37 -31.93
CA GLY A 638 0.07 11.12 -31.65
C GLY A 638 1.34 10.30 -31.92
N VAL A 639 1.40 9.06 -31.42
CA VAL A 639 2.52 8.13 -31.63
C VAL A 639 2.73 7.81 -33.11
N ILE A 640 1.64 7.59 -33.86
CA ILE A 640 1.70 7.34 -35.31
C ILE A 640 2.20 8.59 -36.05
N LYS A 641 1.65 9.77 -35.75
CA LYS A 641 2.01 11.04 -36.42
C LYS A 641 3.46 11.44 -36.16
N LEU A 642 3.93 11.25 -34.93
CA LEU A 642 5.33 11.52 -34.54
C LEU A 642 6.31 10.43 -35.01
N ARG A 643 5.82 9.40 -35.73
CA ARG A 643 6.60 8.25 -36.22
C ARG A 643 7.44 7.57 -35.12
N VAL A 644 6.87 7.53 -33.91
CA VAL A 644 7.49 6.89 -32.74
C VAL A 644 7.48 5.37 -32.89
N THR A 645 6.42 4.82 -33.50
CA THR A 645 6.28 3.39 -33.82
C THR A 645 5.34 3.23 -35.01
N SER A 646 5.55 2.23 -35.87
CA SER A 646 4.62 1.90 -36.95
C SER A 646 3.56 0.87 -36.53
N VAL A 647 2.38 0.91 -37.15
CA VAL A 647 1.32 -0.10 -36.94
C VAL A 647 1.82 -1.52 -37.27
N ALA A 648 2.74 -1.63 -38.22
CA ALA A 648 3.40 -2.89 -38.59
C ALA A 648 4.33 -3.40 -37.48
N GLU A 649 5.11 -2.53 -36.84
CA GLU A 649 5.97 -2.90 -35.69
C GLU A 649 5.15 -3.30 -34.46
N LEU A 650 4.06 -2.58 -34.16
CA LEU A 650 3.11 -2.96 -33.10
C LEU A 650 2.50 -4.33 -33.38
N LYS A 651 1.98 -4.57 -34.59
CA LYS A 651 1.45 -5.89 -34.97
C LYS A 651 2.51 -6.99 -34.90
N LYS A 652 3.77 -6.69 -35.25
CA LYS A 652 4.89 -7.65 -35.19
C LYS A 652 5.33 -7.96 -33.75
N ALA A 653 5.22 -6.98 -32.84
CA ALA A 653 5.49 -7.15 -31.42
C ALA A 653 4.44 -8.01 -30.70
N PHE A 654 3.16 -7.95 -31.13
CA PHE A 654 2.06 -8.75 -30.57
C PHE A 654 1.85 -10.12 -31.25
N LYS A 655 2.45 -10.38 -32.42
CA LYS A 655 2.33 -11.66 -33.14
C LYS A 655 3.44 -12.70 -32.84
N LYS A 656 4.46 -12.34 -32.05
CA LYS A 656 5.49 -13.26 -31.56
C LYS A 656 5.22 -13.58 -30.09
#